data_AF-A0A015JDD6-F1
#
_entry.id   AF-A0A015JDD6-F1
#
_cell.length_a   1.000
_cell.length_b   1.000
_cell.length_c   1.000
_cell.angle_alpha   90.00
_cell.angle_beta   90.00
_cell.angle_gamma   90.00
#
_symmetry.space_group_name_H-M   'P 1'
#
loop_
_entity.id
_entity.type
_entity.pdbx_description
1 polymer ?
#
loop_
_entity_poly.entity_id
_entity_poly.type
_entity_poly.pdbx_seq_one_letter_code
_entity_poly.pdbx_strand_id
1 'polypeptide(L)'
;MFLPTIDLSEQEKLSNAHFTDLIKSLNLLGDIILNIPTLADSSLVKKFLETHPIDSYWINPIKEQEFIDNDSIIRLLDQGTEKFIIPSSKILSLNFDYIPADRLAISINLDQSKDIEELIKKLTGSVSAYLITLPINSSTKSLSEDLIQNLINLTKLAQKSLLPSGGQTRIGIIIDNHNSPSIEIIQQLSEISADLVVDIGSLTLDPTDKGLINISESLICTLKTDRSDGLFTTIVSDERGEALGIVYSSAESIREALKTRTGIYQSRKRGLWHKGATSGAVQKLNKVQVDCDGDSLRFIVKQYGPGFCHLNTRTCFGNSKGLTALEQTLQNRKESAPPGSYTAKLFQNPDLLHSKIMEEADELCSAKTKDEIAWEAADLIYFALVKCIANEVPLTDIESQLDKRSKIITRRPGNAKPKWDVTSNETLSVQNNENKQQESQTKPVSTSLSTKSETIKMQKFDLSEINVTQRTSLLQRPIIKSDDIMARVRPIMDDVRKKGDAALIKLTEKFDGVKLASPVISAPFPPEAMALDESTRLAIDRAYDNIYKFHDAQYDRSTLVVETMPGVVCSRFSRPIERVGLYVPGGTAILPSTALMLGIPAKVAGCKQIVFASPPRKDGTAVPEILYVAHKVGASKVVLAGGSQAVAALAYGTESVPKVDKICGPGNQYVTAAKMVVQVSSYHNL
;
A
#
# COMPACT_ATOMS: atom_id res chain seq x y z
N MET A 1 4.94 -20.23 17.76
CA MET A 1 3.72 -20.83 18.35
C MET A 1 3.68 -22.31 17.97
N PHE A 2 2.52 -22.98 17.96
CA PHE A 2 2.36 -24.37 17.49
C PHE A 2 1.30 -24.38 16.37
N LEU A 3 1.21 -25.48 15.63
CA LEU A 3 0.30 -25.70 14.50
C LEU A 3 -0.59 -26.91 14.79
N PRO A 4 -1.86 -26.71 15.19
CA PRO A 4 -2.77 -27.82 15.43
C PRO A 4 -3.15 -28.53 14.13
N THR A 5 -3.27 -29.86 14.18
CA THR A 5 -3.79 -30.68 13.07
C THR A 5 -5.09 -31.38 13.45
N ILE A 6 -5.98 -31.56 12.49
CA ILE A 6 -7.24 -32.28 12.63
C ILE A 6 -7.34 -33.30 11.49
N ASP A 7 -7.44 -34.59 11.83
CA ASP A 7 -7.71 -35.65 10.85
C ASP A 7 -9.21 -35.80 10.60
N LEU A 8 -9.64 -35.45 9.38
CA LEU A 8 -11.06 -35.51 8.99
C LEU A 8 -11.55 -36.94 8.70
N SER A 9 -10.67 -37.94 8.70
CA SER A 9 -11.07 -39.36 8.63
C SER A 9 -11.66 -39.87 9.95
N GLU A 10 -11.37 -39.21 11.08
CA GLU A 10 -11.81 -39.61 12.42
C GLU A 10 -13.10 -38.89 12.88
N GLN A 11 -14.15 -38.87 12.04
CA GLN A 11 -15.36 -38.08 12.28
C GLN A 11 -16.07 -38.35 13.62
N GLU A 12 -16.01 -39.59 14.11
CA GLU A 12 -16.60 -39.94 15.40
C GLU A 12 -15.95 -39.19 16.57
N LYS A 13 -14.61 -39.03 16.56
CA LYS A 13 -13.90 -38.25 17.59
C LYS A 13 -14.28 -36.77 17.55
N LEU A 14 -14.44 -36.22 16.36
CA LEU A 14 -14.73 -34.78 16.14
C LEU A 14 -16.15 -34.37 16.55
N SER A 15 -17.07 -35.33 16.72
CA SER A 15 -18.44 -35.07 17.18
C SER A 15 -18.57 -34.86 18.70
N ASN A 16 -17.50 -35.10 19.46
CA ASN A 16 -17.49 -34.92 20.91
C ASN A 16 -17.50 -33.42 21.28
N ALA A 17 -18.31 -33.06 22.28
CA ALA A 17 -18.45 -31.69 22.78
C ALA A 17 -17.11 -31.09 23.24
N HIS A 18 -16.21 -31.90 23.80
CA HIS A 18 -14.88 -31.46 24.22
C HIS A 18 -14.05 -30.97 23.03
N PHE A 19 -13.97 -31.76 21.95
CA PHE A 19 -13.27 -31.37 20.73
C PHE A 19 -13.89 -30.13 20.06
N THR A 20 -15.22 -30.03 20.07
CA THR A 20 -15.91 -28.84 19.52
C THR A 20 -15.52 -27.56 20.25
N ASP A 21 -15.39 -27.61 21.59
CA ASP A 21 -14.98 -26.43 22.36
C ASP A 21 -13.49 -26.11 22.20
N LEU A 22 -12.64 -27.15 22.10
CA LEU A 22 -11.22 -27.03 21.80
C LEU A 22 -10.97 -26.41 20.42
N ILE A 23 -11.66 -26.86 19.36
CA ILE A 23 -11.55 -26.31 18.00
C ILE A 23 -11.86 -24.82 17.99
N LYS A 24 -12.94 -24.40 18.66
CA LYS A 24 -13.31 -22.98 18.76
C LYS A 24 -12.24 -22.13 19.42
N SER A 25 -11.52 -22.68 20.39
CA SER A 25 -10.43 -21.98 21.10
C SER A 25 -9.15 -21.98 20.29
N LEU A 26 -8.85 -23.06 19.57
CA LEU A 26 -7.74 -23.13 18.61
C LEU A 26 -7.91 -22.15 17.45
N ASN A 27 -9.15 -21.95 16.97
CA ASN A 27 -9.44 -20.96 15.92
C ASN A 27 -9.05 -19.52 16.33
N LEU A 28 -8.96 -19.23 17.64
CA LEU A 28 -8.46 -17.93 18.10
C LEU A 28 -6.95 -17.76 17.88
N LEU A 29 -6.18 -18.85 17.80
CA LEU A 29 -4.72 -18.82 17.85
C LEU A 29 -4.04 -18.80 16.47
N GLY A 30 -4.78 -19.08 15.38
CA GLY A 30 -4.24 -18.97 14.03
C GLY A 30 -4.69 -20.09 13.11
N ASP A 31 -3.75 -20.58 12.30
CA ASP A 31 -3.99 -21.61 11.28
C ASP A 31 -4.20 -22.99 11.90
N ILE A 32 -5.14 -23.75 11.34
CA ILE A 32 -5.36 -25.16 11.66
C ILE A 32 -5.10 -25.99 10.40
N ILE A 33 -4.31 -27.07 10.50
CA ILE A 33 -4.08 -27.99 9.39
C ILE A 33 -5.18 -29.05 9.38
N LEU A 34 -5.94 -29.13 8.29
CA LEU A 34 -6.93 -30.18 8.06
C LEU A 34 -6.28 -31.29 7.24
N ASN A 35 -6.06 -32.42 7.88
CA ASN A 35 -5.59 -33.63 7.24
C ASN A 35 -6.78 -34.34 6.58
N ILE A 36 -6.70 -34.56 5.26
CA ILE A 36 -7.75 -35.20 4.46
C ILE A 36 -7.27 -36.53 3.87
N PRO A 37 -8.12 -37.56 3.82
CA PRO A 37 -7.74 -38.86 3.29
C PRO A 37 -7.54 -38.86 1.76
N THR A 38 -8.24 -37.99 1.04
CA THR A 38 -8.14 -37.84 -0.43
C THR A 38 -8.66 -36.47 -0.86
N LEU A 39 -8.10 -35.92 -1.94
CA LEU A 39 -8.57 -34.70 -2.62
C LEU A 39 -9.97 -34.85 -3.23
N ALA A 40 -10.39 -36.08 -3.56
CA ALA A 40 -11.74 -36.35 -4.06
C ALA A 40 -12.83 -35.98 -3.03
N ASP A 41 -12.49 -36.02 -1.74
CA ASP A 41 -13.40 -35.79 -0.62
C ASP A 41 -13.45 -34.31 -0.19
N SER A 42 -13.35 -33.37 -1.12
CA SER A 42 -13.56 -31.93 -0.84
C SER A 42 -14.89 -31.61 -0.14
N SER A 43 -15.88 -32.51 -0.25
CA SER A 43 -17.15 -32.45 0.48
C SER A 43 -16.99 -32.60 2.00
N LEU A 44 -15.99 -33.36 2.46
CA LEU A 44 -15.70 -33.53 3.89
C LEU A 44 -15.23 -32.23 4.53
N VAL A 45 -14.32 -31.51 3.85
CA VAL A 45 -13.85 -30.19 4.30
C VAL A 45 -15.03 -29.23 4.43
N LYS A 46 -15.89 -29.18 3.41
CA LYS A 46 -17.08 -28.31 3.43
C LYS A 46 -18.02 -28.66 4.60
N LYS A 47 -18.36 -29.94 4.77
CA LYS A 47 -19.25 -30.41 5.86
C LYS A 47 -18.66 -30.12 7.24
N PHE A 48 -17.34 -30.29 7.39
CA PHE A 48 -16.64 -29.97 8.62
C PHE A 48 -16.72 -28.47 8.93
N LEU A 49 -16.39 -27.60 7.96
CA LEU A 49 -16.44 -26.14 8.16
C LEU A 49 -17.86 -25.58 8.38
N GLU A 50 -18.89 -26.25 7.86
CA GLU A 50 -20.30 -25.91 8.17
C GLU A 50 -20.64 -26.16 9.66
N THR A 51 -20.02 -27.17 10.27
CA THR A 51 -20.24 -27.54 11.67
C THR A 51 -19.28 -26.80 12.62
N HIS A 52 -18.04 -26.62 12.18
CA HIS A 52 -16.94 -26.02 12.90
C HIS A 52 -16.31 -24.92 12.04
N PRO A 53 -16.89 -23.71 12.03
CA PRO A 53 -16.33 -22.60 11.26
C PRO A 53 -14.91 -22.27 11.75
N ILE A 54 -13.96 -22.30 10.83
CA ILE A 54 -12.55 -21.96 11.07
C ILE A 54 -12.18 -20.85 10.08
N ASP A 55 -11.55 -19.80 10.60
CA ASP A 55 -11.23 -18.60 9.82
C ASP A 55 -10.02 -18.80 8.91
N SER A 56 -9.09 -19.65 9.31
CA SER A 56 -7.78 -19.83 8.68
C SER A 56 -7.36 -21.29 8.75
N TYR A 57 -7.33 -22.00 7.63
CA TYR A 57 -6.99 -23.43 7.62
C TYR A 57 -6.13 -23.81 6.42
N TRP A 58 -5.26 -24.79 6.64
CA TRP A 58 -4.45 -25.40 5.60
C TRP A 58 -5.02 -26.79 5.26
N ILE A 59 -4.79 -27.27 4.04
CA ILE A 59 -5.16 -28.62 3.64
C ILE A 59 -3.91 -29.47 3.45
N ASN A 60 -3.90 -30.64 4.07
CA ASN A 60 -2.86 -31.65 3.93
C ASN A 60 -3.47 -32.99 3.43
N PRO A 61 -3.18 -33.44 2.21
CA PRO A 61 -3.58 -34.77 1.74
C PRO A 61 -2.69 -35.85 2.37
N ILE A 62 -3.28 -36.74 3.18
CA ILE A 62 -2.53 -37.77 3.94
C ILE A 62 -2.02 -38.89 3.01
N LYS A 63 -2.73 -39.21 1.92
CA LYS A 63 -2.33 -40.28 1.00
C LYS A 63 -1.26 -39.80 0.02
N GLU A 64 0.00 -40.15 0.28
CA GLU A 64 1.15 -39.83 -0.60
C GLU A 64 1.02 -40.38 -2.03
N GLN A 65 0.23 -41.44 -2.25
CA GLN A 65 0.07 -42.08 -3.56
C GLN A 65 -0.95 -41.36 -4.45
N GLU A 66 -1.68 -40.38 -3.93
CA GLU A 66 -2.70 -39.66 -4.67
C GLU A 66 -2.10 -38.82 -5.82
N PHE A 67 -2.85 -38.69 -6.91
CA PHE A 67 -2.51 -37.79 -8.00
C PHE A 67 -2.89 -36.36 -7.58
N ILE A 68 -1.90 -35.46 -7.60
CA ILE A 68 -2.07 -34.05 -7.27
C ILE A 68 -1.75 -33.25 -8.52
N ASP A 69 -2.69 -32.42 -8.96
CA ASP A 69 -2.55 -31.51 -10.09
C ASP A 69 -2.91 -30.07 -9.70
N ASN A 70 -2.51 -29.11 -10.55
CA ASN A 70 -2.71 -27.69 -10.28
C ASN A 70 -4.19 -27.30 -10.20
N ASP A 71 -5.08 -27.90 -10.99
CA ASP A 71 -6.49 -27.53 -11.03
C ASP A 71 -7.19 -27.95 -9.74
N SER A 72 -6.86 -29.14 -9.23
CA SER A 72 -7.31 -29.64 -7.93
C SER A 72 -6.86 -28.73 -6.78
N ILE A 73 -5.60 -28.27 -6.79
CA ILE A 73 -5.09 -27.32 -5.78
C ILE A 73 -5.82 -25.97 -5.88
N ILE A 74 -5.91 -25.39 -7.08
CA ILE A 74 -6.55 -24.10 -7.32
C ILE A 74 -8.01 -24.14 -6.87
N ARG A 75 -8.74 -25.23 -7.15
CA ARG A 75 -10.12 -25.40 -6.71
C ARG A 75 -10.26 -25.32 -5.19
N LEU A 76 -9.38 -25.97 -4.43
CA LEU A 76 -9.41 -25.93 -2.96
C LEU A 76 -9.01 -24.56 -2.40
N LEU A 77 -8.04 -23.89 -3.02
CA LEU A 77 -7.64 -22.53 -2.68
C LEU A 77 -8.77 -21.52 -2.93
N ASP A 78 -9.50 -21.64 -4.06
CA ASP A 78 -10.64 -20.80 -4.40
C ASP A 78 -11.86 -21.05 -3.49
N GLN A 79 -11.93 -22.21 -2.83
CA GLN A 79 -12.94 -22.54 -1.81
C GLN A 79 -12.62 -21.96 -0.43
N GLY A 80 -11.48 -21.27 -0.27
CA GLY A 80 -11.11 -20.55 0.96
C GLY A 80 -9.99 -21.19 1.77
N THR A 81 -9.34 -22.24 1.26
CA THR A 81 -8.15 -22.84 1.92
C THR A 81 -7.00 -21.83 1.94
N GLU A 82 -6.40 -21.55 3.10
CA GLU A 82 -5.29 -20.58 3.18
C GLU A 82 -4.02 -21.10 2.54
N LYS A 83 -3.62 -22.34 2.83
CA LYS A 83 -2.48 -22.99 2.19
C LYS A 83 -2.77 -24.43 1.84
N PHE A 84 -2.24 -24.86 0.71
CA PHE A 84 -2.22 -26.27 0.33
C PHE A 84 -0.83 -26.84 0.58
N ILE A 85 -0.76 -27.96 1.30
CA ILE A 85 0.48 -28.67 1.62
C ILE A 85 0.74 -29.72 0.54
N ILE A 86 1.91 -29.63 -0.11
CA ILE A 86 2.35 -30.53 -1.16
C ILE A 86 3.40 -31.49 -0.59
N PRO A 87 3.19 -32.82 -0.66
CA PRO A 87 4.24 -33.79 -0.34
C PRO A 87 5.47 -33.62 -1.22
N SER A 88 6.67 -33.67 -0.62
CA SER A 88 7.93 -33.45 -1.34
C SER A 88 8.11 -34.38 -2.56
N SER A 89 7.56 -35.60 -2.48
CA SER A 89 7.54 -36.60 -3.54
C SER A 89 6.75 -36.18 -4.79
N LYS A 90 5.88 -35.16 -4.70
CA LYS A 90 4.99 -34.69 -5.77
C LYS A 90 5.40 -33.35 -6.38
N ILE A 91 6.49 -32.75 -5.91
CA ILE A 91 6.92 -31.41 -6.36
C ILE A 91 7.24 -31.38 -7.86
N LEU A 92 7.87 -32.44 -8.39
CA LEU A 92 8.31 -32.47 -9.79
C LEU A 92 7.15 -32.55 -10.80
N SER A 93 5.95 -32.95 -10.37
CA SER A 93 4.76 -33.03 -11.22
C SER A 93 3.92 -31.76 -11.25
N LEU A 94 4.32 -30.71 -10.52
CA LEU A 94 3.53 -29.48 -10.34
C LEU A 94 4.21 -28.27 -10.95
N ASN A 95 3.40 -27.31 -11.43
CA ASN A 95 3.89 -26.02 -11.91
C ASN A 95 3.45 -24.92 -10.94
N PHE A 96 4.42 -24.25 -10.33
CA PHE A 96 4.22 -23.21 -9.32
C PHE A 96 3.87 -21.84 -9.90
N ASP A 97 4.04 -21.60 -11.20
CA ASP A 97 3.89 -20.27 -11.82
C ASP A 97 2.48 -19.67 -11.69
N TYR A 98 1.46 -20.52 -11.53
CA TYR A 98 0.05 -20.14 -11.50
C TYR A 98 -0.56 -20.08 -10.10
N ILE A 99 0.17 -20.51 -9.07
CA ILE A 99 -0.31 -20.56 -7.69
C ILE A 99 0.54 -19.64 -6.84
N PRO A 100 -0.04 -18.67 -6.11
CA PRO A 100 0.75 -17.78 -5.26
C PRO A 100 1.57 -18.56 -4.22
N ALA A 101 2.86 -18.27 -4.10
CA ALA A 101 3.76 -18.93 -3.13
C ALA A 101 3.24 -18.88 -1.69
N ASP A 102 2.54 -17.79 -1.33
CA ASP A 102 1.92 -17.59 -0.02
C ASP A 102 0.77 -18.55 0.28
N ARG A 103 0.32 -19.31 -0.72
CA ARG A 103 -0.77 -20.28 -0.62
C ARG A 103 -0.27 -21.71 -0.70
N LEU A 104 1.05 -21.92 -0.71
CA LEU A 104 1.67 -23.23 -0.80
C LEU A 104 2.61 -23.50 0.37
N ALA A 105 2.57 -24.74 0.83
CA ALA A 105 3.47 -25.31 1.81
C ALA A 105 4.01 -26.65 1.28
N ILE A 106 5.18 -27.09 1.75
CA ILE A 106 5.76 -28.38 1.40
C ILE A 106 5.88 -29.26 2.64
N SER A 107 5.43 -30.51 2.58
CA SER A 107 5.76 -31.51 3.60
C SER A 107 6.98 -32.33 3.17
N ILE A 108 7.94 -32.50 4.09
CA ILE A 108 9.22 -33.17 3.87
C ILE A 108 9.39 -34.25 4.94
N ASN A 109 9.58 -35.49 4.52
CA ASN A 109 9.97 -36.58 5.40
C ASN A 109 11.49 -36.77 5.37
N LEU A 110 12.16 -36.66 6.52
CA LEU A 110 13.62 -36.77 6.62
C LEU A 110 14.15 -38.15 6.18
N ASP A 111 13.42 -39.23 6.41
CA ASP A 111 13.86 -40.59 6.04
C ASP A 111 13.93 -40.79 4.52
N GLN A 112 13.23 -39.94 3.75
CA GLN A 112 13.11 -40.06 2.30
C GLN A 112 13.91 -38.98 1.53
N SER A 113 14.50 -38.01 2.23
CA SER A 113 15.11 -36.82 1.66
C SER A 113 16.64 -36.85 1.79
N LYS A 114 17.34 -37.28 0.74
CA LYS A 114 18.83 -37.33 0.74
C LYS A 114 19.52 -35.96 0.77
N ASP A 115 18.82 -34.87 0.44
CA ASP A 115 19.34 -33.49 0.52
C ASP A 115 18.22 -32.46 0.75
N ILE A 116 17.80 -32.32 2.01
CA ILE A 116 16.74 -31.37 2.40
C ILE A 116 17.15 -29.92 2.14
N GLU A 117 18.44 -29.61 2.27
CA GLU A 117 18.95 -28.26 2.05
C GLU A 117 18.88 -27.87 0.57
N GLU A 118 19.24 -28.77 -0.34
CA GLU A 118 19.09 -28.55 -1.77
C GLU A 118 17.62 -28.34 -2.15
N LEU A 119 16.71 -29.12 -1.56
CA LEU A 119 15.28 -28.95 -1.79
C LEU A 119 14.77 -27.58 -1.33
N ILE A 120 15.12 -27.15 -0.10
CA ILE A 120 14.76 -25.83 0.43
C ILE A 120 15.35 -24.72 -0.46
N LYS A 121 16.62 -24.84 -0.86
CA LYS A 121 17.30 -23.88 -1.78
C LYS A 121 16.55 -23.76 -3.11
N LYS A 122 16.11 -24.88 -3.68
CA LYS A 122 15.39 -24.91 -4.96
C LYS A 122 13.99 -24.28 -4.89
N LEU A 123 13.33 -24.38 -3.74
CA LEU A 123 11.95 -23.92 -3.52
C LEU A 123 11.86 -22.56 -2.84
N THR A 124 13.00 -21.94 -2.54
CA THR A 124 13.07 -20.62 -1.90
C THR A 124 12.29 -19.60 -2.75
N GLY A 125 11.30 -18.94 -2.14
CA GLY A 125 10.43 -17.97 -2.80
C GLY A 125 9.24 -18.55 -3.58
N SER A 126 9.18 -19.87 -3.77
CA SER A 126 8.08 -20.57 -4.45
C SER A 126 7.01 -21.08 -3.49
N VAL A 127 7.35 -21.22 -2.21
CA VAL A 127 6.45 -21.65 -1.13
C VAL A 127 6.66 -20.79 0.10
N SER A 128 5.67 -20.79 0.99
CA SER A 128 5.67 -19.94 2.18
C SER A 128 5.73 -20.72 3.50
N ALA A 129 5.71 -22.05 3.42
CA ALA A 129 5.94 -22.89 4.58
C ALA A 129 6.58 -24.25 4.24
N TYR A 130 7.33 -24.79 5.20
CA TYR A 130 7.85 -26.16 5.17
C TYR A 130 7.39 -26.90 6.43
N LEU A 131 6.82 -28.09 6.26
CA LEU A 131 6.49 -29.03 7.34
C LEU A 131 7.50 -30.17 7.30
N ILE A 132 8.35 -30.29 8.32
CA ILE A 132 9.46 -31.24 8.35
C ILE A 132 9.16 -32.32 9.39
N THR A 133 9.06 -33.58 8.95
CA THR A 133 8.87 -34.73 9.83
C THR A 133 10.20 -35.25 10.35
N LEU A 134 10.32 -35.35 11.67
CA LEU A 134 11.50 -35.84 12.38
C LEU A 134 11.34 -37.30 12.84
N PRO A 135 12.30 -38.19 12.53
CA PRO A 135 12.28 -39.59 12.96
C PRO A 135 12.86 -39.70 14.38
N ILE A 136 12.09 -39.29 15.39
CA ILE A 136 12.52 -39.30 16.80
C ILE A 136 11.65 -40.26 17.60
N ASN A 137 12.27 -40.98 18.54
CA ASN A 137 11.60 -41.94 19.41
C ASN A 137 10.64 -41.25 20.42
N SER A 138 9.46 -41.84 20.61
CA SER A 138 8.26 -41.37 21.36
C SER A 138 8.43 -40.86 22.79
N SER A 139 9.58 -41.09 23.42
CA SER A 139 9.78 -40.80 24.85
C SER A 139 10.57 -39.52 25.13
N THR A 140 10.96 -38.78 24.10
CA THR A 140 11.77 -37.56 24.23
C THR A 140 10.94 -36.38 24.71
N LYS A 141 11.30 -35.82 25.87
CA LYS A 141 10.67 -34.61 26.43
C LYS A 141 11.34 -33.31 25.98
N SER A 142 12.49 -33.40 25.33
CA SER A 142 13.29 -32.29 24.82
C SER A 142 14.05 -32.74 23.58
N LEU A 143 14.39 -31.79 22.71
CA LEU A 143 15.24 -32.02 21.55
C LEU A 143 16.73 -32.08 21.98
N SER A 144 17.54 -32.90 21.32
CA SER A 144 18.99 -32.92 21.55
C SER A 144 19.67 -31.68 20.96
N GLU A 145 20.83 -31.29 21.50
CA GLU A 145 21.59 -30.13 21.02
C GLU A 145 21.94 -30.25 19.52
N ASP A 146 22.37 -31.43 19.08
CA ASP A 146 22.71 -31.70 17.67
C ASP A 146 21.51 -31.46 16.74
N LEU A 147 20.33 -31.91 17.15
CA LEU A 147 19.11 -31.76 16.38
C LEU A 147 18.67 -30.29 16.33
N ILE A 148 18.73 -29.59 17.47
CA ILE A 148 18.45 -28.16 17.53
C ILE A 148 19.38 -27.40 16.58
N GLN A 149 20.68 -27.72 16.60
CA GLN A 149 21.65 -27.05 15.73
C GLN A 149 21.37 -27.31 14.23
N ASN A 150 20.94 -28.52 13.88
CA ASN A 150 20.50 -28.84 12.53
C ASN A 150 19.24 -28.05 12.13
N LEU A 151 18.24 -27.96 13.01
CA LEU A 151 17.03 -27.18 12.77
C LEU A 151 17.31 -25.68 12.65
N ILE A 152 18.27 -25.14 13.42
CA ILE A 152 18.75 -23.75 13.28
C ILE A 152 19.29 -23.50 11.87
N ASN A 153 20.04 -24.44 11.30
CA ASN A 153 20.58 -24.30 9.95
C ASN A 153 19.46 -24.32 8.90
N LEU A 154 18.49 -25.23 9.04
CA LEU A 154 17.35 -25.35 8.13
C LEU A 154 16.41 -24.13 8.20
N THR A 155 16.09 -23.65 9.40
CA THR A 155 15.26 -22.46 9.60
C THR A 155 15.92 -21.22 9.00
N LYS A 156 17.21 -20.99 9.27
CA LYS A 156 18.00 -19.91 8.65
C LYS A 156 18.03 -20.01 7.13
N LEU A 157 18.16 -21.22 6.59
CA LEU A 157 18.17 -21.44 5.15
C LEU A 157 16.82 -21.09 4.53
N ALA A 158 15.72 -21.57 5.11
CA ALA A 158 14.36 -21.34 4.62
C ALA A 158 13.87 -19.89 4.82
N GLN A 159 14.38 -19.20 5.84
CA GLN A 159 14.04 -17.81 6.19
C GLN A 159 15.09 -16.79 5.70
N LYS A 160 16.00 -17.21 4.82
CA LYS A 160 17.08 -16.35 4.30
C LYS A 160 16.56 -15.11 3.56
N SER A 161 15.38 -15.21 2.94
CA SER A 161 14.71 -14.13 2.23
C SER A 161 13.26 -13.98 2.71
N LEU A 162 12.71 -12.77 2.54
CA LEU A 162 11.29 -12.52 2.77
C LEU A 162 10.46 -13.05 1.60
N LEU A 163 9.22 -13.45 1.90
CA LEU A 163 8.26 -13.84 0.88
C LEU A 163 7.91 -12.66 -0.04
N PRO A 164 7.50 -12.89 -1.31
CA PRO A 164 7.17 -11.83 -2.26
C PRO A 164 6.08 -10.84 -1.79
N SER A 165 5.18 -11.27 -0.90
CA SER A 165 4.15 -10.45 -0.27
C SER A 165 4.54 -9.84 1.09
N GLY A 166 5.75 -10.14 1.57
CA GLY A 166 6.22 -9.82 2.91
C GLY A 166 5.96 -10.94 3.92
N GLY A 167 6.72 -10.94 5.02
CA GLY A 167 6.72 -12.01 6.01
C GLY A 167 7.82 -13.05 5.78
N GLN A 168 8.01 -13.93 6.75
CA GLN A 168 9.01 -14.99 6.74
C GLN A 168 8.38 -16.34 6.43
N THR A 169 9.17 -17.24 5.82
CA THR A 169 8.77 -18.63 5.61
C THR A 169 8.48 -19.32 6.94
N ARG A 170 7.31 -19.92 7.07
CA ARG A 170 6.88 -20.63 8.28
C ARG A 170 7.46 -22.04 8.30
N ILE A 171 8.08 -22.45 9.41
CA ILE A 171 8.64 -23.79 9.56
C ILE A 171 7.84 -24.54 10.61
N GLY A 172 7.18 -25.62 10.20
CA GLY A 172 6.48 -26.54 11.09
C GLY A 172 7.29 -27.82 11.26
N ILE A 173 7.42 -28.29 12.49
CA ILE A 173 8.11 -29.54 12.84
C ILE A 173 7.09 -30.57 13.26
N ILE A 174 7.03 -31.70 12.55
CA ILE A 174 6.21 -32.84 12.90
C ILE A 174 7.13 -33.83 13.62
N ILE A 175 6.78 -34.23 14.84
CA ILE A 175 7.48 -35.31 15.55
C ILE A 175 6.66 -36.56 15.36
N ASP A 176 7.25 -37.57 14.72
CA ASP A 176 6.56 -38.81 14.38
C ASP A 176 6.39 -39.68 15.63
N ASN A 177 5.36 -39.42 16.45
CA ASN A 177 4.86 -40.42 17.40
C ASN A 177 3.52 -40.13 18.09
N HIS A 178 2.84 -41.23 18.41
CA HIS A 178 1.53 -41.39 19.04
C HIS A 178 1.45 -41.03 20.55
N ASN A 179 2.37 -40.22 21.10
CA ASN A 179 2.35 -39.79 22.50
C ASN A 179 2.74 -38.31 22.67
N SER A 180 2.20 -37.72 23.74
CA SER A 180 2.00 -36.30 23.99
C SER A 180 3.25 -35.43 23.81
N PRO A 181 3.19 -34.37 23.01
CA PRO A 181 4.29 -33.40 22.95
C PRO A 181 4.48 -32.71 24.30
N SER A 182 5.67 -32.12 24.53
CA SER A 182 5.96 -31.38 25.75
C SER A 182 5.96 -29.87 25.50
N ILE A 183 5.64 -29.09 26.53
CA ILE A 183 5.77 -27.62 26.52
C ILE A 183 7.23 -27.21 26.25
N GLU A 184 8.18 -28.00 26.75
CA GLU A 184 9.62 -27.78 26.54
C GLU A 184 10.00 -27.79 25.05
N ILE A 185 9.48 -28.76 24.27
CA ILE A 185 9.75 -28.83 22.83
C ILE A 185 9.17 -27.61 22.11
N ILE A 186 7.95 -27.17 22.49
CA ILE A 186 7.32 -25.97 21.92
C ILE A 186 8.20 -24.74 22.17
N GLN A 187 8.73 -24.61 23.39
CA GLN A 187 9.63 -23.52 23.75
C GLN A 187 10.94 -23.56 22.95
N GLN A 188 11.62 -24.72 22.90
CA GLN A 188 12.86 -24.90 22.14
C GLN A 188 12.69 -24.59 20.65
N LEU A 189 11.57 -25.00 20.04
CA LEU A 189 11.28 -24.69 18.64
C LEU A 189 10.95 -23.21 18.42
N SER A 190 10.23 -22.58 19.36
CA SER A 190 9.91 -21.15 19.27
C SER A 190 11.16 -20.27 19.33
N GLU A 191 12.21 -20.68 20.05
CA GLU A 191 13.48 -19.95 20.11
C GLU A 191 14.23 -19.91 18.76
N ILE A 192 13.93 -20.87 17.87
CA ILE A 192 14.52 -20.97 16.53
C ILE A 192 13.53 -20.62 15.41
N SER A 193 12.45 -19.90 15.75
CA SER A 193 11.39 -19.49 14.80
C SER A 193 10.72 -20.65 14.06
N ALA A 194 10.55 -21.78 14.74
CA ALA A 194 9.81 -22.94 14.26
C ALA A 194 8.59 -23.22 15.14
N ASP A 195 7.55 -23.80 14.53
CA ASP A 195 6.34 -24.22 15.23
C ASP A 195 6.28 -25.73 15.35
N LEU A 196 5.86 -26.25 16.51
CA LEU A 196 5.53 -27.67 16.63
C LEU A 196 4.18 -27.95 15.96
N VAL A 197 4.11 -28.93 15.08
CA VAL A 197 2.86 -29.44 14.52
C VAL A 197 2.31 -30.50 15.46
N VAL A 198 1.09 -30.30 15.97
CA VAL A 198 0.52 -31.10 17.06
C VAL A 198 -0.87 -31.58 16.69
N ASP A 199 -1.14 -32.88 16.86
CA ASP A 199 -2.49 -33.40 16.70
C ASP A 199 -3.45 -32.87 17.76
N ILE A 200 -4.68 -32.56 17.35
CA ILE A 200 -5.70 -32.04 18.26
C ILE A 200 -6.00 -32.98 19.43
N GLY A 201 -5.85 -34.30 19.25
CA GLY A 201 -5.99 -35.30 20.30
C GLY A 201 -4.92 -35.24 21.40
N SER A 202 -3.86 -34.44 21.21
CA SER A 202 -2.82 -34.18 22.22
C SER A 202 -3.00 -32.84 22.93
N LEU A 203 -4.10 -32.12 22.67
CA LEU A 203 -4.35 -30.78 23.19
C LEU A 203 -5.58 -30.76 24.10
N THR A 204 -5.60 -29.83 25.06
CA THR A 204 -6.72 -29.66 25.98
C THR A 204 -6.93 -28.18 26.39
N LEU A 205 -8.10 -27.89 26.92
CA LEU A 205 -8.42 -26.65 27.64
C LEU A 205 -8.21 -26.77 29.16
N ASP A 206 -8.14 -27.99 29.67
CA ASP A 206 -7.88 -28.30 31.07
C ASP A 206 -6.38 -28.17 31.40
N PRO A 207 -5.99 -28.12 32.68
CA PRO A 207 -4.58 -28.05 33.05
C PRO A 207 -3.74 -29.16 32.39
N THR A 208 -2.52 -28.83 31.97
CA THR A 208 -1.59 -29.79 31.35
C THR A 208 -1.32 -30.97 32.28
N ASP A 209 -1.36 -32.19 31.73
CA ASP A 209 -1.11 -33.42 32.46
C ASP A 209 -0.19 -34.39 31.69
N LYS A 210 -0.06 -35.63 32.18
CA LYS A 210 0.69 -36.69 31.50
C LYS A 210 -0.15 -37.27 30.36
N GLY A 211 -0.41 -36.48 29.33
CA GLY A 211 -1.26 -36.92 28.22
C GLY A 211 -1.64 -35.80 27.26
N LEU A 212 -1.96 -34.63 27.79
CA LEU A 212 -2.45 -33.52 26.98
C LEU A 212 -1.74 -32.21 27.35
N ILE A 213 -1.50 -31.37 26.35
CA ILE A 213 -0.95 -30.03 26.55
C ILE A 213 -2.08 -29.00 26.55
N ASN A 214 -2.10 -28.14 27.56
CA ASN A 214 -3.01 -26.99 27.56
C ASN A 214 -2.62 -25.99 26.46
N ILE A 215 -3.56 -25.63 25.59
CA ILE A 215 -3.30 -24.72 24.46
C ILE A 215 -2.82 -23.33 24.90
N SER A 216 -3.24 -22.86 26.07
CA SER A 216 -2.86 -21.57 26.60
C SER A 216 -1.41 -21.61 27.10
N GLU A 217 -0.99 -22.72 27.69
CA GLU A 217 0.40 -22.89 28.13
C GLU A 217 1.36 -22.99 26.94
N SER A 218 0.94 -23.67 25.87
CA SER A 218 1.66 -23.68 24.59
C SER A 218 1.82 -22.30 23.97
N LEU A 219 0.87 -21.38 24.19
CA LEU A 219 1.01 -19.98 23.78
C LEU A 219 1.96 -19.24 24.74
N ILE A 220 1.68 -19.30 26.05
CA ILE A 220 2.36 -18.52 27.07
C ILE A 220 3.87 -18.83 27.13
N CYS A 221 4.28 -20.08 26.94
CA CYS A 221 5.71 -20.45 26.95
C CYS A 221 6.50 -19.82 25.81
N THR A 222 5.85 -19.31 24.77
CA THR A 222 6.49 -18.63 23.63
C THR A 222 6.56 -17.11 23.78
N LEU A 223 5.90 -16.55 24.81
CA LEU A 223 5.84 -15.11 25.03
C LEU A 223 7.01 -14.61 25.87
N LYS A 224 7.43 -13.37 25.61
CA LYS A 224 8.48 -12.66 26.34
C LYS A 224 7.90 -11.39 26.95
N THR A 225 8.52 -10.92 28.02
CA THR A 225 8.20 -9.59 28.56
C THR A 225 9.42 -9.03 29.24
N ASP A 226 9.72 -7.76 28.96
CA ASP A 226 10.75 -6.98 29.61
C ASP A 226 10.26 -6.33 30.91
N ARG A 227 8.97 -6.48 31.23
CA ARG A 227 8.34 -5.86 32.38
C ARG A 227 8.67 -6.62 33.67
N SER A 228 9.06 -5.87 34.70
CA SER A 228 9.36 -6.43 36.02
C SER A 228 8.16 -7.08 36.73
N ASP A 229 6.94 -6.76 36.32
CA ASP A 229 5.71 -7.36 36.86
C ASP A 229 5.28 -8.64 36.13
N GLY A 230 6.02 -9.07 35.11
CA GLY A 230 5.75 -10.30 34.35
C GLY A 230 4.48 -10.23 33.48
N LEU A 231 3.90 -9.05 33.28
CA LEU A 231 2.73 -8.88 32.43
C LEU A 231 3.14 -8.70 30.96
N PHE A 232 2.29 -9.15 30.05
CA PHE A 232 2.45 -8.96 28.61
C PHE A 232 1.68 -7.73 28.16
N THR A 233 2.30 -6.87 27.35
CA THR A 233 1.59 -5.76 26.72
C THR A 233 0.56 -6.35 25.74
N THR A 234 -0.67 -5.84 25.75
CA THR A 234 -1.74 -6.35 24.88
C THR A 234 -2.48 -5.19 24.22
N ILE A 235 -2.40 -5.14 22.89
CA ILE A 235 -3.19 -4.23 22.07
C ILE A 235 -4.56 -4.87 21.87
N VAL A 236 -5.62 -4.16 22.20
CA VAL A 236 -6.99 -4.59 21.90
C VAL A 236 -7.43 -3.87 20.63
N SER A 237 -7.83 -4.59 19.60
CA SER A 237 -8.36 -4.00 18.36
C SER A 237 -9.70 -4.62 17.98
N ASP A 238 -10.46 -3.93 17.16
CA ASP A 238 -11.65 -4.49 16.54
C ASP A 238 -11.32 -5.42 15.36
N GLU A 239 -12.36 -6.00 14.76
CA GLU A 239 -12.30 -6.91 13.60
C GLU A 239 -11.71 -6.26 12.34
N ARG A 240 -11.71 -4.92 12.26
CA ARG A 240 -11.15 -4.14 11.13
C ARG A 240 -9.72 -3.68 11.40
N GLY A 241 -9.24 -3.96 12.61
CA GLY A 241 -7.90 -3.66 13.07
C GLY A 241 -7.71 -2.28 13.70
N GLU A 242 -8.78 -1.53 13.96
CA GLU A 242 -8.70 -0.28 14.70
C GLU A 242 -8.37 -0.56 16.18
N ALA A 243 -7.32 0.09 16.70
CA ALA A 243 -6.92 -0.08 18.09
C ALA A 243 -7.97 0.54 19.02
N LEU A 244 -8.61 -0.30 19.83
CA LEU A 244 -9.54 0.10 20.87
C LEU A 244 -8.81 0.62 22.12
N GLY A 245 -7.66 0.04 22.46
CA GLY A 245 -6.84 0.47 23.59
C GLY A 245 -5.68 -0.46 23.88
N ILE A 246 -4.86 -0.09 24.86
CA ILE A 246 -3.77 -0.92 25.39
C ILE A 246 -4.15 -1.39 26.79
N VAL A 247 -3.95 -2.69 27.03
CA VAL A 247 -4.12 -3.36 28.32
C VAL A 247 -2.89 -4.23 28.60
N TYR A 248 -2.90 -4.89 29.75
CA TYR A 248 -1.90 -5.86 30.11
C TYR A 248 -2.56 -7.21 30.31
N SER A 249 -1.86 -8.30 29.98
CA SER A 249 -2.31 -9.67 30.18
C SER A 249 -1.35 -10.41 31.10
N SER A 250 -1.89 -11.20 32.01
CA SER A 250 -1.14 -12.18 32.79
C SER A 250 -1.32 -13.57 32.18
N ALA A 251 -0.50 -14.54 32.58
CA ALA A 251 -0.71 -15.94 32.20
C ALA A 251 -2.12 -16.45 32.58
N GLU A 252 -2.65 -16.00 33.72
CA GLU A 252 -4.02 -16.31 34.15
C GLU A 252 -5.07 -15.66 33.25
N SER A 253 -4.90 -14.37 32.90
CA SER A 253 -5.88 -13.70 32.03
C SER A 253 -5.91 -14.27 30.62
N ILE A 254 -4.78 -14.72 30.08
CA ILE A 254 -4.71 -15.39 28.77
C ILE A 254 -5.46 -16.73 28.81
N ARG A 255 -5.23 -17.55 29.85
CA ARG A 255 -5.94 -18.83 30.04
C ARG A 255 -7.45 -18.63 30.09
N GLU A 256 -7.90 -17.71 30.92
CA GLU A 256 -9.32 -17.43 31.07
C GLU A 256 -9.91 -16.85 29.78
N ALA A 257 -9.22 -15.90 29.11
CA ALA A 257 -9.69 -15.32 27.86
C ALA A 257 -9.87 -16.35 26.75
N LEU A 258 -8.95 -17.33 26.61
CA LEU A 258 -9.06 -18.40 25.63
C LEU A 258 -10.20 -19.37 25.97
N LYS A 259 -10.33 -19.73 27.25
CA LYS A 259 -11.39 -20.64 27.73
C LYS A 259 -12.78 -20.04 27.57
N THR A 260 -12.98 -18.79 27.98
CA THR A 260 -14.28 -18.11 27.90
C THR A 260 -14.55 -17.49 26.54
N ARG A 261 -13.50 -17.25 25.74
CA ARG A 261 -13.53 -16.51 24.47
C ARG A 261 -14.05 -15.09 24.66
N THR A 262 -13.65 -14.43 25.74
CA THR A 262 -14.04 -13.06 26.08
C THR A 262 -12.83 -12.18 26.39
N GLY A 263 -13.04 -10.85 26.38
CA GLY A 263 -12.01 -9.88 26.74
C GLY A 263 -11.70 -9.91 28.24
N ILE A 264 -10.70 -10.71 28.62
CA ILE A 264 -10.20 -10.81 30.00
C ILE A 264 -8.74 -10.37 30.03
N TYR A 265 -8.42 -9.47 30.96
CA TYR A 265 -7.13 -8.79 31.05
C TYR A 265 -6.63 -8.74 32.50
N GLN A 266 -5.42 -8.26 32.70
CA GLN A 266 -4.88 -7.97 34.02
C GLN A 266 -4.99 -6.48 34.36
N SER A 267 -5.69 -6.16 35.45
CA SER A 267 -5.64 -4.84 36.07
C SER A 267 -4.48 -4.76 37.06
N ARG A 268 -3.62 -3.75 36.89
CA ARG A 268 -2.53 -3.42 37.83
C ARG A 268 -3.00 -3.14 39.26
N LYS A 269 -4.28 -2.82 39.46
CA LYS A 269 -4.86 -2.49 40.79
C LYS A 269 -5.84 -3.53 41.32
N ARG A 270 -6.54 -4.25 40.43
CA ARG A 270 -7.71 -5.07 40.79
C ARG A 270 -7.54 -6.56 40.51
N GLY A 271 -6.38 -6.98 39.99
CA GLY A 271 -6.19 -8.37 39.58
C GLY A 271 -6.85 -8.66 38.23
N LEU A 272 -7.39 -9.87 38.09
CA LEU A 272 -8.07 -10.33 36.89
C LEU A 272 -9.28 -9.43 36.55
N TRP A 273 -9.35 -8.95 35.31
CA TRP A 273 -10.33 -7.97 34.85
C TRP A 273 -11.15 -8.51 33.69
N HIS A 274 -12.41 -8.85 33.97
CA HIS A 274 -13.41 -9.18 32.96
C HIS A 274 -13.99 -7.89 32.36
N LYS A 275 -13.64 -7.58 31.10
CA LYS A 275 -14.07 -6.33 30.46
C LYS A 275 -15.59 -6.28 30.35
N GLY A 276 -16.16 -5.18 30.84
CA GLY A 276 -17.59 -4.90 30.70
C GLY A 276 -18.50 -5.66 31.65
N ALA A 277 -17.98 -6.52 32.54
CA ALA A 277 -18.79 -7.33 33.45
C ALA A 277 -19.77 -6.50 34.32
N THR A 278 -19.38 -5.27 34.69
CA THR A 278 -20.23 -4.35 35.47
C THR A 278 -20.96 -3.30 34.63
N SER A 279 -20.43 -2.94 33.45
CA SER A 279 -20.95 -1.84 32.62
C SER A 279 -21.77 -2.29 31.42
N GLY A 280 -21.82 -3.60 31.13
CA GLY A 280 -22.42 -4.16 29.92
C GLY A 280 -21.57 -4.00 28.66
N ALA A 281 -20.45 -3.25 28.71
CA ALA A 281 -19.54 -3.03 27.60
C ALA A 281 -18.58 -4.23 27.38
N VAL A 282 -19.16 -5.41 27.20
CA VAL A 282 -18.49 -6.72 27.10
C VAL A 282 -17.81 -6.92 25.75
N GLN A 283 -16.94 -7.92 25.68
CA GLN A 283 -16.18 -8.26 24.48
C GLN A 283 -16.22 -9.76 24.22
N LYS A 284 -16.43 -10.12 22.95
CA LYS A 284 -16.13 -11.46 22.44
C LYS A 284 -14.73 -11.45 21.85
N LEU A 285 -13.88 -12.38 22.27
CA LEU A 285 -12.55 -12.57 21.69
C LEU A 285 -12.69 -13.36 20.38
N ASN A 286 -12.17 -12.81 19.30
CA ASN A 286 -12.20 -13.41 17.97
C ASN A 286 -10.83 -13.95 17.54
N LYS A 287 -9.73 -13.29 17.92
CA LYS A 287 -8.38 -13.75 17.58
C LYS A 287 -7.35 -13.23 18.59
N VAL A 288 -6.31 -14.03 18.82
CA VAL A 288 -5.10 -13.65 19.54
C VAL A 288 -3.95 -13.73 18.55
N GLN A 289 -3.21 -12.64 18.42
CA GLN A 289 -1.98 -12.60 17.64
C GLN A 289 -0.81 -12.25 18.56
N VAL A 290 0.35 -12.76 18.21
CA VAL A 290 1.63 -12.42 18.81
C VAL A 290 2.41 -11.65 17.75
N ASP A 291 3.18 -10.64 18.15
CA ASP A 291 4.09 -9.96 17.24
C ASP A 291 5.33 -10.82 16.89
N CYS A 292 6.27 -10.25 16.14
CA CYS A 292 7.35 -11.01 15.52
C CYS A 292 8.46 -11.44 16.47
N ASP A 293 8.66 -10.75 17.59
CA ASP A 293 9.65 -11.08 18.62
C ASP A 293 9.04 -11.68 19.90
N GLY A 294 7.71 -11.64 20.01
CA GLY A 294 6.95 -12.34 21.03
C GLY A 294 6.70 -11.54 22.30
N ASP A 295 6.93 -10.22 22.27
CA ASP A 295 6.84 -9.38 23.46
C ASP A 295 5.49 -8.63 23.62
N SER A 296 4.68 -8.63 22.57
CA SER A 296 3.34 -8.04 22.59
C SER A 296 2.27 -8.97 22.01
N LEU A 297 1.10 -8.92 22.65
CA LEU A 297 -0.11 -9.57 22.18
C LEU A 297 -1.02 -8.57 21.46
N ARG A 298 -1.83 -9.08 20.54
CA ARG A 298 -2.98 -8.38 19.99
C ARG A 298 -4.23 -9.22 20.12
N PHE A 299 -5.21 -8.71 20.87
CA PHE A 299 -6.54 -9.32 21.00
C PHE A 299 -7.48 -8.62 20.03
N ILE A 300 -7.93 -9.35 19.01
CA ILE A 300 -8.97 -8.92 18.09
C ILE A 300 -10.31 -9.30 18.71
N VAL A 301 -11.16 -8.31 18.97
CA VAL A 301 -12.41 -8.49 19.69
C VAL A 301 -13.59 -7.88 18.94
N LYS A 302 -14.76 -8.50 19.11
CA LYS A 302 -16.04 -7.82 18.85
C LYS A 302 -16.49 -7.12 20.11
N GLN A 303 -16.53 -5.79 20.06
CA GLN A 303 -16.95 -4.93 21.18
C GLN A 303 -18.47 -4.77 21.17
N TYR A 304 -19.10 -5.02 22.33
CA TYR A 304 -20.52 -4.75 22.56
C TYR A 304 -20.70 -3.59 23.53
N GLY A 305 -21.86 -2.92 23.47
CA GLY A 305 -22.17 -1.77 24.32
C GLY A 305 -21.47 -0.48 23.88
N PRO A 306 -21.38 0.54 24.77
CA PRO A 306 -21.03 1.91 24.39
C PRO A 306 -19.57 2.11 23.96
N GLY A 307 -18.67 1.17 24.25
CA GLY A 307 -17.28 1.23 23.79
C GLY A 307 -16.26 0.55 24.69
N PHE A 308 -15.00 0.63 24.30
CA PHE A 308 -13.88 0.10 25.06
C PHE A 308 -13.57 0.94 26.30
N CYS A 309 -13.58 2.26 26.17
CA CYS A 309 -13.13 3.17 27.21
C CYS A 309 -14.20 3.36 28.30
N HIS A 310 -13.75 3.56 29.54
CA HIS A 310 -14.63 3.89 30.67
C HIS A 310 -15.34 5.25 30.53
N LEU A 311 -14.91 6.09 29.58
CA LEU A 311 -15.55 7.36 29.22
C LEU A 311 -16.70 7.20 28.21
N ASN A 312 -17.18 5.97 27.97
CA ASN A 312 -18.18 5.64 26.94
C ASN A 312 -17.76 6.08 25.53
N THR A 313 -16.45 6.04 25.25
CA THR A 313 -15.91 6.21 23.89
C THR A 313 -15.53 4.85 23.32
N ARG A 314 -15.70 4.70 22.00
CA ARG A 314 -15.40 3.45 21.29
C ARG A 314 -13.96 2.99 21.51
N THR A 315 -13.00 3.92 21.47
CA THR A 315 -11.58 3.67 21.74
C THR A 315 -11.06 4.55 22.88
N CYS A 316 -9.89 4.19 23.44
CA CYS A 316 -9.11 5.04 24.36
C CYS A 316 -8.43 6.22 23.66
N PHE A 317 -8.39 6.25 22.32
CA PHE A 317 -7.63 7.22 21.52
C PHE A 317 -8.53 8.28 20.86
N GLY A 318 -9.83 8.26 21.14
CA GLY A 318 -10.80 9.25 20.68
C GLY A 318 -11.93 8.66 19.85
N ASN A 319 -12.56 9.51 19.05
CA ASN A 319 -13.70 9.14 18.21
C ASN A 319 -13.24 8.47 16.90
N SER A 320 -14.05 7.52 16.43
CA SER A 320 -13.89 6.92 15.11
C SER A 320 -13.92 7.98 14.01
N LYS A 321 -13.27 7.69 12.87
CA LYS A 321 -13.27 8.53 11.66
C LYS A 321 -13.58 7.71 10.41
N GLY A 322 -13.84 8.37 9.29
CA GLY A 322 -14.05 7.73 7.99
C GLY A 322 -15.25 6.78 7.97
N LEU A 323 -15.10 5.64 7.29
CA LEU A 323 -16.17 4.66 7.10
C LEU A 323 -16.72 4.12 8.44
N THR A 324 -15.87 3.91 9.44
CA THR A 324 -16.31 3.45 10.76
C THR A 324 -17.25 4.45 11.44
N ALA A 325 -16.92 5.74 11.35
CA ALA A 325 -17.76 6.80 11.91
C ALA A 325 -19.08 6.94 11.16
N LEU A 326 -19.03 6.76 9.83
CA LEU A 326 -20.22 6.77 8.99
C LEU A 326 -21.16 5.60 9.33
N GLU A 327 -20.64 4.37 9.43
CA GLU A 327 -21.42 3.20 9.85
C GLU A 327 -22.12 3.44 11.20
N GLN A 328 -21.38 3.89 12.22
CA GLN A 328 -21.95 4.17 13.53
C GLN A 328 -23.06 5.23 13.44
N THR A 329 -22.85 6.26 12.63
CA THR A 329 -23.85 7.32 12.41
C THR A 329 -25.10 6.77 11.74
N LEU A 330 -24.96 5.90 10.74
CA LEU A 330 -26.07 5.28 10.02
C LEU A 330 -26.85 4.30 10.91
N GLN A 331 -26.17 3.49 11.73
CA GLN A 331 -26.80 2.61 12.71
C GLN A 331 -27.61 3.41 13.73
N ASN A 332 -27.01 4.45 14.32
CA ASN A 332 -27.71 5.33 15.26
C ASN A 332 -28.92 6.01 14.59
N ARG A 333 -28.79 6.46 13.34
CA ARG A 333 -29.91 7.05 12.59
C ARG A 333 -30.99 6.03 12.22
N LYS A 334 -30.64 4.75 11.99
CA LYS A 334 -31.65 3.70 11.76
C LYS A 334 -32.56 3.52 12.99
N GLU A 335 -31.99 3.64 14.19
CA GLU A 335 -32.70 3.46 15.46
C GLU A 335 -33.40 4.75 15.95
N SER A 336 -32.76 5.92 15.81
CA SER A 336 -33.17 7.15 16.49
C SER A 336 -33.23 8.39 15.59
N ALA A 337 -33.40 8.23 14.27
CA ALA A 337 -33.45 9.39 13.38
C ALA A 337 -34.63 10.33 13.71
N PRO A 338 -34.41 11.66 13.70
CA PRO A 338 -35.49 12.64 13.80
C PRO A 338 -36.52 12.44 12.68
N PRO A 339 -37.82 12.59 12.96
CA PRO A 339 -38.87 12.56 11.94
C PRO A 339 -38.55 13.54 10.81
N GLY A 340 -38.51 13.04 9.57
CA GLY A 340 -38.25 13.84 8.36
C GLY A 340 -36.78 13.99 7.94
N SER A 341 -35.81 13.45 8.69
CA SER A 341 -34.41 13.47 8.26
C SER A 341 -34.19 12.74 6.92
N TYR A 342 -33.25 13.24 6.10
CA TYR A 342 -32.97 12.67 4.78
C TYR A 342 -32.56 11.19 4.86
N THR A 343 -31.70 10.82 5.82
CA THR A 343 -31.31 9.42 6.05
C THR A 343 -32.49 8.53 6.44
N ALA A 344 -33.46 9.02 7.23
CA ALA A 344 -34.66 8.24 7.56
C ALA A 344 -35.51 7.94 6.31
N LYS A 345 -35.64 8.92 5.40
CA LYS A 345 -36.34 8.72 4.12
C LYS A 345 -35.68 7.63 3.28
N LEU A 346 -34.34 7.59 3.25
CA LEU A 346 -33.60 6.56 2.51
C LEU A 346 -33.82 5.16 3.10
N PHE A 347 -33.90 5.02 4.44
CA PHE A 347 -34.22 3.73 5.06
C PHE A 347 -35.66 3.27 4.82
N GLN A 348 -36.59 4.21 4.66
CA GLN A 348 -38.02 3.91 4.48
C GLN A 348 -38.43 3.74 3.02
N ASN A 349 -37.66 4.27 2.07
CA ASN A 349 -37.99 4.24 0.64
C ASN A 349 -36.88 3.54 -0.18
N PRO A 350 -37.02 2.22 -0.43
CA PRO A 350 -36.06 1.45 -1.21
C PRO A 350 -35.87 1.95 -2.65
N ASP A 351 -36.92 2.48 -3.28
CA ASP A 351 -36.87 2.94 -4.68
C ASP A 351 -36.09 4.27 -4.80
N LEU A 352 -36.28 5.17 -3.84
CA LEU A 352 -35.47 6.38 -3.72
C LEU A 352 -33.99 6.04 -3.51
N LEU A 353 -33.70 5.11 -2.59
CA LEU A 353 -32.33 4.68 -2.33
C LEU A 353 -31.70 4.03 -3.56
N HIS A 354 -32.43 3.18 -4.27
CA HIS A 354 -31.98 2.59 -5.54
C HIS A 354 -31.66 3.68 -6.57
N SER A 355 -32.55 4.66 -6.74
CA SER A 355 -32.37 5.76 -7.69
C SER A 355 -31.13 6.58 -7.37
N LYS A 356 -30.93 6.94 -6.09
CA LYS A 356 -29.71 7.63 -5.65
C LYS A 356 -28.45 6.81 -5.90
N ILE A 357 -28.43 5.51 -5.58
CA ILE A 357 -27.26 4.67 -5.87
C ILE A 357 -26.91 4.68 -7.36
N MET A 358 -27.91 4.63 -8.24
CA MET A 358 -27.68 4.66 -9.69
C MET A 358 -27.19 6.02 -10.19
N GLU A 359 -27.73 7.11 -9.66
CA GLU A 359 -27.32 8.49 -9.95
C GLU A 359 -25.83 8.71 -9.63
N GLU A 360 -25.42 8.42 -8.39
CA GLU A 360 -24.05 8.66 -7.92
C GLU A 360 -23.04 7.71 -8.60
N ALA A 361 -23.50 6.52 -9.01
CA ALA A 361 -22.68 5.62 -9.81
C ALA A 361 -22.41 6.19 -11.22
N ASP A 362 -23.40 6.83 -11.84
CA ASP A 362 -23.26 7.49 -13.15
C ASP A 362 -22.38 8.75 -13.06
N GLU A 363 -22.55 9.53 -11.99
CA GLU A 363 -21.72 10.70 -11.68
C GLU A 363 -20.26 10.29 -11.45
N LEU A 364 -20.00 9.23 -10.67
CA LEU A 364 -18.65 8.68 -10.51
C LEU A 364 -18.03 8.23 -11.84
N CYS A 365 -18.81 7.64 -12.74
CA CYS A 365 -18.31 7.23 -14.06
C CYS A 365 -18.00 8.43 -14.96
N SER A 366 -18.72 9.54 -14.77
CA SER A 366 -18.59 10.77 -15.56
C SER A 366 -17.50 11.72 -15.03
N ALA A 367 -17.12 11.58 -13.76
CA ALA A 367 -16.11 12.40 -13.08
C ALA A 367 -14.74 12.33 -13.77
N LYS A 368 -14.07 13.49 -13.93
CA LYS A 368 -12.80 13.58 -14.68
C LYS A 368 -11.64 14.04 -13.82
N THR A 369 -11.91 14.83 -12.80
CA THR A 369 -10.87 15.32 -11.90
C THR A 369 -10.73 14.42 -10.69
N LYS A 370 -9.55 14.45 -10.06
CA LYS A 370 -9.28 13.68 -8.84
C LYS A 370 -10.27 14.00 -7.72
N ASP A 371 -10.64 15.27 -7.57
CA ASP A 371 -11.49 15.72 -6.47
C ASP A 371 -12.96 15.36 -6.73
N GLU A 372 -13.44 15.48 -7.97
CA GLU A 372 -14.75 14.96 -8.39
C GLU A 372 -14.83 13.45 -8.15
N ILE A 373 -13.85 12.67 -8.63
CA ILE A 373 -13.83 11.21 -8.45
C ILE A 373 -13.89 10.86 -6.96
N ALA A 374 -13.14 11.58 -6.11
CA ALA A 374 -13.17 11.33 -4.67
C ALA A 374 -14.52 11.69 -4.03
N TRP A 375 -15.17 12.75 -4.52
CA TRP A 375 -16.47 13.22 -4.03
C TRP A 375 -17.60 12.27 -4.44
N GLU A 376 -17.73 11.95 -5.72
CA GLU A 376 -18.75 11.03 -6.23
C GLU A 376 -18.58 9.61 -5.67
N ALA A 377 -17.32 9.16 -5.49
CA ALA A 377 -17.06 7.89 -4.84
C ALA A 377 -17.50 7.88 -3.37
N ALA A 378 -17.34 9.01 -2.65
CA ALA A 378 -17.76 9.12 -1.27
C ALA A 378 -19.29 9.05 -1.15
N ASP A 379 -20.03 9.72 -2.04
CA ASP A 379 -21.49 9.70 -2.04
C ASP A 379 -22.04 8.34 -2.47
N LEU A 380 -21.47 7.71 -3.50
CA LEU A 380 -21.80 6.32 -3.85
C LEU A 380 -21.57 5.35 -2.68
N ILE A 381 -20.44 5.47 -1.98
CA ILE A 381 -20.15 4.65 -0.78
C ILE A 381 -21.16 4.95 0.33
N TYR A 382 -21.56 6.21 0.53
CA TYR A 382 -22.57 6.57 1.52
C TYR A 382 -23.90 5.86 1.25
N PHE A 383 -24.45 5.95 0.03
CA PHE A 383 -25.74 5.29 -0.27
C PHE A 383 -25.62 3.76 -0.30
N ALA A 384 -24.50 3.22 -0.77
CA ALA A 384 -24.22 1.79 -0.66
C ALA A 384 -24.23 1.32 0.79
N LEU A 385 -23.59 2.07 1.71
CA LEU A 385 -23.61 1.75 3.14
C LEU A 385 -24.99 1.90 3.76
N VAL A 386 -25.80 2.89 3.37
CA VAL A 386 -27.21 2.96 3.79
C VAL A 386 -27.96 1.68 3.41
N LYS A 387 -27.77 1.18 2.18
CA LYS A 387 -28.36 -0.09 1.73
C LYS A 387 -27.87 -1.28 2.57
N CYS A 388 -26.58 -1.36 2.85
CA CYS A 388 -25.99 -2.42 3.67
C CYS A 388 -26.58 -2.40 5.09
N ILE A 389 -26.57 -1.25 5.78
CA ILE A 389 -27.09 -1.11 7.14
C ILE A 389 -28.61 -1.35 7.22
N ALA A 390 -29.37 -0.97 6.19
CA ALA A 390 -30.79 -1.32 6.09
C ALA A 390 -31.03 -2.84 6.17
N ASN A 391 -30.09 -3.62 5.63
CA ASN A 391 -30.14 -5.08 5.55
C ASN A 391 -29.20 -5.77 6.57
N GLU A 392 -28.78 -5.05 7.62
CA GLU A 392 -27.94 -5.58 8.71
C GLU A 392 -26.58 -6.11 8.24
N VAL A 393 -26.04 -5.55 7.16
CA VAL A 393 -24.71 -5.86 6.63
C VAL A 393 -23.73 -4.78 7.13
N PRO A 394 -22.90 -5.06 8.14
CA PRO A 394 -21.85 -4.13 8.58
C PRO A 394 -20.67 -4.08 7.61
N LEU A 395 -19.79 -3.08 7.78
CA LEU A 395 -18.54 -2.92 7.04
C LEU A 395 -17.64 -4.16 7.13
N THR A 396 -17.63 -4.84 8.29
CA THR A 396 -16.84 -6.07 8.50
C THR A 396 -17.23 -7.17 7.52
N ASP A 397 -18.51 -7.27 7.14
CA ASP A 397 -18.99 -8.28 6.21
C ASP A 397 -18.59 -7.95 4.77
N ILE A 398 -18.56 -6.66 4.43
CA ILE A 398 -18.08 -6.16 3.13
C ILE A 398 -16.59 -6.45 2.98
N GLU A 399 -15.79 -6.08 3.99
CA GLU A 399 -14.33 -6.33 4.02
C GLU A 399 -14.04 -7.84 3.95
N SER A 400 -14.77 -8.68 4.70
CA SER A 400 -14.65 -10.14 4.61
C SER A 400 -14.92 -10.67 3.19
N GLN A 401 -15.89 -10.11 2.46
CA GLN A 401 -16.15 -10.49 1.07
C GLN A 401 -15.06 -10.03 0.11
N LEU A 402 -14.48 -8.84 0.34
CA LEU A 402 -13.36 -8.34 -0.45
C LEU A 402 -12.11 -9.20 -0.23
N ASP A 403 -11.82 -9.54 1.02
CA ASP A 403 -10.70 -10.41 1.39
C ASP A 403 -10.85 -11.80 0.75
N LYS A 404 -12.04 -12.40 0.83
CA LYS A 404 -12.33 -13.69 0.15
C LYS A 404 -12.12 -13.60 -1.36
N ARG A 405 -12.60 -12.54 -2.01
CA ARG A 405 -12.41 -12.33 -3.46
C ARG A 405 -10.96 -12.13 -3.85
N SER A 406 -10.17 -11.45 -3.01
CA SER A 406 -8.75 -11.23 -3.26
C SER A 406 -7.94 -12.53 -3.29
N LYS A 407 -8.44 -13.57 -2.60
CA LYS A 407 -7.82 -14.90 -2.53
C LYS A 407 -8.19 -15.82 -3.69
N ILE A 408 -9.15 -15.45 -4.54
CA ILE A 408 -9.56 -16.25 -5.69
C ILE A 408 -8.51 -16.13 -6.81
N ILE A 409 -8.00 -17.26 -7.25
CA ILE A 409 -7.02 -17.41 -8.33
C ILE A 409 -7.73 -17.40 -9.69
N THR A 410 -8.86 -18.12 -9.84
CA THR A 410 -9.59 -18.16 -11.10
C THR A 410 -10.36 -16.86 -11.37
N ARG A 411 -10.01 -16.16 -12.46
CA ARG A 411 -10.69 -14.92 -12.84
C ARG A 411 -11.83 -15.21 -13.81
N ARG A 412 -13.00 -14.63 -13.55
CA ARG A 412 -14.11 -14.64 -14.51
C ARG A 412 -13.72 -13.80 -15.74
N PRO A 413 -14.15 -14.19 -16.96
CA PRO A 413 -14.08 -13.29 -18.10
C PRO A 413 -14.90 -12.05 -17.75
N GLY A 414 -14.25 -10.90 -17.59
CA GLY A 414 -14.83 -9.67 -17.05
C GLY A 414 -15.83 -8.99 -17.98
N ASN A 415 -16.66 -9.76 -18.66
CA ASN A 415 -17.65 -9.27 -19.62
C ASN A 415 -18.75 -8.52 -18.87
N ALA A 416 -19.04 -7.31 -19.31
CA ALA A 416 -20.20 -6.56 -18.84
C ALA A 416 -21.48 -7.35 -19.16
N LYS A 417 -22.48 -7.22 -18.29
CA LYS A 417 -23.80 -7.78 -18.58
C LYS A 417 -24.43 -7.03 -19.77
N PRO A 418 -25.34 -7.65 -20.56
CA PRO A 418 -25.87 -7.07 -21.79
C PRO A 418 -26.43 -5.65 -21.65
N LYS A 419 -27.06 -5.34 -20.50
CA LYS A 419 -27.61 -4.01 -20.19
C LYS A 419 -26.57 -2.88 -20.16
N TRP A 420 -25.30 -3.21 -19.94
CA TRP A 420 -24.20 -2.26 -19.81
C TRP A 420 -23.11 -2.49 -20.87
N ASP A 421 -23.43 -3.28 -21.90
CA ASP A 421 -22.55 -3.51 -23.03
C ASP A 421 -22.72 -2.36 -24.04
N VAL A 422 -21.66 -1.55 -24.17
CA VAL A 422 -21.61 -0.35 -25.02
C VAL A 422 -21.82 -0.69 -26.51
N THR A 423 -21.75 -1.97 -26.89
CA THR A 423 -22.02 -2.42 -28.26
C THR A 423 -23.50 -2.54 -28.62
N SER A 424 -24.44 -2.34 -27.69
CA SER A 424 -25.87 -2.64 -27.91
C SER A 424 -26.82 -1.43 -28.00
N ASN A 425 -26.33 -0.20 -27.85
CA ASN A 425 -27.19 1.01 -27.79
C ASN A 425 -27.22 1.88 -29.07
N GLU A 426 -26.67 1.43 -30.20
CA GLU A 426 -26.76 2.19 -31.48
C GLU A 426 -28.00 1.87 -32.34
N THR A 427 -28.88 0.96 -31.91
CA THR A 427 -30.08 0.62 -32.70
C THR A 427 -31.34 0.94 -31.91
N LEU A 428 -31.75 2.21 -31.89
CA LEU A 428 -33.15 2.68 -31.79
C LEU A 428 -33.19 4.21 -31.63
N SER A 429 -33.01 4.93 -32.74
CA SER A 429 -33.78 6.14 -33.09
C SER A 429 -33.18 6.83 -34.32
N VAL A 430 -33.56 6.34 -35.50
CA VAL A 430 -33.53 7.13 -36.73
C VAL A 430 -34.97 7.49 -37.05
N GLN A 431 -35.31 8.78 -37.00
CA GLN A 431 -36.06 9.42 -38.07
C GLN A 431 -35.96 10.96 -38.00
N ASN A 432 -35.42 11.50 -39.11
CA ASN A 432 -35.66 12.80 -39.72
C ASN A 432 -34.94 14.03 -39.14
N ASN A 433 -33.79 14.40 -39.72
CA ASN A 433 -33.80 15.20 -40.95
C ASN A 433 -32.40 15.35 -41.58
N GLU A 434 -32.39 15.15 -42.88
CA GLU A 434 -31.27 15.23 -43.81
C GLU A 434 -30.84 16.70 -44.05
N ASN A 435 -29.53 16.98 -44.11
CA ASN A 435 -28.86 17.21 -45.40
C ASN A 435 -27.35 17.54 -45.26
N LYS A 436 -26.55 16.62 -45.82
CA LYS A 436 -25.42 16.81 -46.76
C LYS A 436 -24.34 17.87 -46.49
N GLN A 437 -23.10 17.40 -46.29
CA GLN A 437 -22.00 17.38 -47.29
C GLN A 437 -20.72 16.80 -46.63
N GLN A 438 -20.38 15.54 -46.89
CA GLN A 438 -19.39 15.06 -47.88
C GLN A 438 -17.93 15.50 -47.68
N GLU A 439 -17.21 14.62 -46.99
CA GLU A 439 -15.87 14.04 -47.24
C GLU A 439 -14.77 14.87 -47.93
N SER A 440 -13.60 14.86 -47.31
CA SER A 440 -12.32 14.76 -48.02
C SER A 440 -11.34 13.91 -47.23
N GLN A 441 -10.92 12.82 -47.88
CA GLN A 441 -10.01 11.78 -47.43
C GLN A 441 -8.57 12.29 -47.29
N THR A 442 -7.83 11.75 -46.32
CA THR A 442 -6.39 11.48 -46.51
C THR A 442 -6.01 10.12 -45.94
N LYS A 443 -5.37 9.33 -46.81
CA LYS A 443 -4.85 7.97 -46.62
C LYS A 443 -3.83 7.86 -45.48
N PRO A 444 -3.67 6.66 -44.90
CA PRO A 444 -2.83 6.43 -43.73
C PRO A 444 -1.35 6.39 -44.11
N VAL A 445 -0.53 7.09 -43.33
CA VAL A 445 0.91 6.82 -43.27
C VAL A 445 1.13 5.67 -42.31
N SER A 446 1.66 4.58 -42.87
CA SER A 446 2.04 3.37 -42.15
C SER A 446 3.16 3.65 -41.13
N THR A 447 2.90 3.37 -39.87
CA THR A 447 3.93 2.90 -38.95
C THR A 447 3.31 1.85 -38.05
N SER A 448 3.65 0.59 -38.33
CA SER A 448 3.33 -0.57 -37.52
C SER A 448 3.95 -0.42 -36.12
N LEU A 449 3.10 -0.32 -35.10
CA LEU A 449 3.46 -0.63 -33.72
C LEU A 449 2.49 -1.66 -33.18
N SER A 450 3.08 -2.81 -32.85
CA SER A 450 2.46 -4.04 -32.38
C SER A 450 1.59 -3.81 -31.14
N THR A 451 0.36 -4.28 -31.21
CA THR A 451 -0.56 -4.48 -30.10
C THR A 451 -0.10 -5.67 -29.25
N LYS A 452 0.64 -5.41 -28.18
CA LYS A 452 0.76 -6.30 -27.02
C LYS A 452 0.51 -5.49 -25.75
N SER A 453 -0.66 -5.71 -25.15
CA SER A 453 -0.97 -5.25 -23.80
C SER A 453 -0.27 -6.16 -22.80
N GLU A 454 1.03 -5.96 -22.63
CA GLU A 454 1.77 -6.56 -21.51
C GLU A 454 1.49 -5.73 -20.24
N THR A 455 1.19 -6.42 -19.14
CA THR A 455 1.08 -5.76 -17.83
C THR A 455 2.40 -5.07 -17.49
N ILE A 456 2.34 -3.80 -17.08
CA ILE A 456 3.54 -3.05 -16.66
C ILE A 456 4.11 -3.74 -15.42
N LYS A 457 5.25 -4.44 -15.55
CA LYS A 457 5.96 -5.08 -14.43
C LYS A 457 7.14 -4.20 -14.00
N MET A 458 7.16 -3.81 -12.73
CA MET A 458 8.29 -3.09 -12.14
C MET A 458 9.45 -4.06 -11.88
N GLN A 459 10.67 -3.67 -12.27
CA GLN A 459 11.86 -4.47 -11.99
C GLN A 459 12.12 -4.53 -10.47
N LYS A 460 12.48 -5.72 -9.95
CA LYS A 460 12.77 -5.96 -8.53
C LYS A 460 14.19 -6.53 -8.41
N PHE A 461 14.92 -6.12 -7.39
CA PHE A 461 16.29 -6.58 -7.10
C PHE A 461 16.44 -6.77 -5.59
N ASP A 462 17.09 -7.87 -5.17
CA ASP A 462 17.48 -8.09 -3.78
C ASP A 462 18.87 -7.50 -3.53
N LEU A 463 18.98 -6.58 -2.55
CA LEU A 463 20.24 -5.91 -2.23
C LEU A 463 21.33 -6.87 -1.73
N SER A 464 20.93 -8.01 -1.14
CA SER A 464 21.85 -9.03 -0.63
C SER A 464 22.42 -9.93 -1.74
N GLU A 465 21.77 -9.98 -2.90
CA GLU A 465 22.13 -10.84 -4.03
C GLU A 465 22.84 -10.08 -5.16
N ILE A 466 22.77 -8.75 -5.14
CA ILE A 466 23.45 -7.91 -6.12
C ILE A 466 24.80 -7.44 -5.61
N ASN A 467 25.81 -7.58 -6.47
CA ASN A 467 27.14 -7.06 -6.16
C ASN A 467 27.19 -5.52 -6.29
N VAL A 468 28.30 -4.91 -5.84
CA VAL A 468 28.49 -3.46 -5.86
C VAL A 468 28.32 -2.86 -7.27
N THR A 469 28.74 -3.58 -8.31
CA THR A 469 28.61 -3.14 -9.71
C THR A 469 27.15 -3.12 -10.18
N GLN A 470 26.39 -4.17 -9.87
CA GLN A 470 24.95 -4.23 -10.15
C GLN A 470 24.19 -3.16 -9.37
N ARG A 471 24.49 -2.99 -8.08
CA ARG A 471 23.92 -1.92 -7.26
C ARG A 471 24.18 -0.53 -7.87
N THR A 472 25.40 -0.29 -8.34
CA THR A 472 25.77 0.97 -9.01
C THR A 472 24.99 1.15 -10.31
N SER A 473 24.76 0.08 -11.07
CA SER A 473 23.95 0.10 -12.29
C SER A 473 22.48 0.45 -12.01
N LEU A 474 21.89 -0.10 -10.94
CA LEU A 474 20.49 0.18 -10.57
C LEU A 474 20.23 1.61 -10.12
N LEU A 475 21.26 2.29 -9.62
CA LEU A 475 21.19 3.71 -9.26
C LEU A 475 21.29 4.62 -10.49
N GLN A 476 21.58 4.08 -11.68
CA GLN A 476 21.62 4.86 -12.92
C GLN A 476 20.22 5.27 -13.32
N ARG A 477 20.05 6.58 -13.54
CA ARG A 477 18.82 7.13 -14.13
C ARG A 477 18.81 6.83 -15.63
N PRO A 478 17.64 6.58 -16.25
CA PRO A 478 17.50 6.40 -17.70
C PRO A 478 17.70 7.75 -18.41
N ILE A 479 18.95 8.19 -18.52
CA ILE A 479 19.35 9.43 -19.17
C ILE A 479 20.10 9.09 -20.45
N ILE A 480 19.81 9.80 -21.54
CA ILE A 480 20.62 9.72 -22.76
C ILE A 480 22.06 10.13 -22.41
N LYS A 481 23.07 9.52 -23.04
CA LYS A 481 24.48 9.87 -22.80
C LYS A 481 24.70 11.38 -22.92
N SER A 482 25.37 11.97 -21.93
CA SER A 482 25.49 13.43 -21.80
C SER A 482 26.11 14.08 -23.04
N ASP A 483 27.09 13.46 -23.68
CA ASP A 483 27.77 14.02 -24.86
C ASP A 483 26.83 14.17 -26.06
N ASP A 484 25.94 13.20 -26.29
CA ASP A 484 24.98 13.23 -27.41
C ASP A 484 23.96 14.36 -27.25
N ILE A 485 23.47 14.58 -26.02
CA ILE A 485 22.56 15.69 -25.73
C ILE A 485 23.31 17.02 -25.87
N MET A 486 24.54 17.12 -25.35
CA MET A 486 25.34 18.34 -25.42
C MET A 486 25.64 18.73 -26.88
N ALA A 487 25.93 17.77 -27.75
CA ALA A 487 26.13 17.98 -29.19
C ALA A 487 24.86 18.53 -29.89
N ARG A 488 23.66 18.15 -29.43
CA ARG A 488 22.38 18.68 -29.96
C ARG A 488 22.03 20.06 -29.39
N VAL A 489 22.40 20.31 -28.14
CA VAL A 489 22.06 21.54 -27.42
C VAL A 489 22.95 22.71 -27.84
N ARG A 490 24.26 22.50 -28.01
CA ARG A 490 25.23 23.56 -28.36
C ARG A 490 24.84 24.37 -29.60
N PRO A 491 24.46 23.76 -30.75
CA PRO A 491 24.06 24.53 -31.93
C PRO A 491 22.85 25.43 -31.69
N ILE A 492 21.87 24.97 -30.92
CA ILE A 492 20.67 25.75 -30.58
C ILE A 492 21.06 26.97 -29.74
N MET A 493 21.92 26.75 -28.75
CA MET A 493 22.38 27.80 -27.87
C MET A 493 23.25 28.84 -28.59
N ASP A 494 24.13 28.40 -29.48
CA ASP A 494 24.96 29.29 -30.31
C ASP A 494 24.12 30.09 -31.30
N ASP A 495 23.04 29.51 -31.83
CA ASP A 495 22.12 30.23 -32.72
C ASP A 495 21.41 31.37 -31.98
N VAL A 496 20.90 31.12 -30.77
CA VAL A 496 20.31 32.16 -29.91
C VAL A 496 21.35 33.22 -29.53
N ARG A 497 22.58 32.80 -29.21
CA ARG A 497 23.67 33.73 -28.87
C ARG A 497 24.04 34.67 -30.03
N LYS A 498 24.03 34.17 -31.26
CA LYS A 498 24.44 34.92 -32.46
C LYS A 498 23.31 35.76 -33.06
N LYS A 499 22.06 35.30 -32.96
CA LYS A 499 20.91 35.86 -33.69
C LYS A 499 19.77 36.35 -32.80
N GLY A 500 19.95 36.29 -31.48
CA GLY A 500 19.02 36.91 -30.52
C GLY A 500 17.57 36.44 -30.69
N ASP A 501 16.65 37.39 -30.64
CA ASP A 501 15.20 37.15 -30.72
C ASP A 501 14.77 36.42 -31.99
N ALA A 502 15.46 36.66 -33.12
CA ALA A 502 15.12 36.03 -34.39
C ALA A 502 15.33 34.51 -34.33
N ALA A 503 16.39 34.03 -33.69
CA ALA A 503 16.58 32.61 -33.44
C ALA A 503 15.56 32.08 -32.44
N LEU A 504 15.26 32.83 -31.38
CA LEU A 504 14.30 32.42 -30.35
C LEU A 504 12.90 32.18 -30.93
N ILE A 505 12.38 33.12 -31.74
CA ILE A 505 11.08 32.98 -32.43
C ILE A 505 11.09 31.77 -33.37
N LYS A 506 12.14 31.62 -34.18
CA LYS A 506 12.26 30.50 -35.13
C LYS A 506 12.30 29.14 -34.45
N LEU A 507 12.99 29.05 -33.31
CA LEU A 507 13.12 27.81 -32.54
C LEU A 507 11.82 27.49 -31.78
N THR A 508 11.10 28.50 -31.28
CA THR A 508 9.76 28.33 -30.73
C THR A 508 8.77 27.85 -31.80
N GLU A 509 8.80 28.42 -33.01
CA GLU A 509 7.99 27.94 -34.13
C GLU A 509 8.30 26.48 -34.47
N LYS A 510 9.59 26.12 -34.50
CA LYS A 510 10.05 24.76 -34.81
C LYS A 510 9.66 23.73 -33.74
N PHE A 511 9.82 24.04 -32.46
CA PHE A 511 9.70 23.05 -31.38
C PHE A 511 8.35 23.11 -30.66
N ASP A 512 7.81 24.30 -30.46
CA ASP A 512 6.54 24.50 -29.76
C ASP A 512 5.37 24.59 -30.75
N GLY A 513 5.65 24.79 -32.04
CA GLY A 513 4.68 24.78 -33.14
C GLY A 513 3.94 26.10 -33.32
N VAL A 514 4.48 27.20 -32.78
CA VAL A 514 3.79 28.48 -32.72
C VAL A 514 4.70 29.62 -33.18
N LYS A 515 4.21 30.41 -34.12
CA LYS A 515 4.90 31.59 -34.60
C LYS A 515 4.51 32.80 -33.75
N LEU A 516 5.48 33.33 -33.02
CA LEU A 516 5.29 34.48 -32.14
C LEU A 516 5.65 35.80 -32.84
N ALA A 517 4.92 36.87 -32.53
CA ALA A 517 5.29 38.23 -32.91
C ALA A 517 6.42 38.80 -32.02
N SER A 518 6.44 38.41 -30.74
CA SER A 518 7.46 38.76 -29.76
C SER A 518 7.77 37.53 -28.90
N PRO A 519 9.04 37.26 -28.56
CA PRO A 519 9.38 36.14 -27.68
C PRO A 519 9.19 36.48 -26.19
N VAL A 520 8.79 37.71 -25.85
CA VAL A 520 8.58 38.15 -24.46
C VAL A 520 7.27 38.90 -24.26
N ILE A 521 6.72 38.77 -23.05
CA ILE A 521 5.73 39.69 -22.48
C ILE A 521 6.41 40.41 -21.30
N SER A 522 6.32 41.74 -21.26
CA SER A 522 6.93 42.57 -20.21
C SER A 522 5.88 43.06 -19.22
N ALA A 523 6.27 43.29 -17.97
CA ALA A 523 5.43 43.95 -16.98
C ALA A 523 5.23 45.45 -17.33
N PRO A 524 4.10 46.07 -16.96
CA PRO A 524 2.96 45.48 -16.27
C PRO A 524 2.19 44.49 -17.16
N PHE A 525 1.84 43.34 -16.60
CA PHE A 525 1.12 42.29 -17.33
C PHE A 525 -0.36 42.65 -17.46
N PRO A 526 -0.98 42.49 -18.65
CA PRO A 526 -2.39 42.84 -18.83
C PRO A 526 -3.31 41.96 -17.96
N PRO A 527 -4.30 42.53 -17.24
CA PRO A 527 -5.23 41.77 -16.40
C PRO A 527 -5.96 40.65 -17.16
N GLU A 528 -6.33 40.88 -18.42
CA GLU A 528 -6.97 39.91 -19.30
C GLU A 528 -6.08 38.70 -19.62
N ALA A 529 -4.76 38.91 -19.69
CA ALA A 529 -3.80 37.84 -19.92
C ALA A 529 -3.52 37.01 -18.65
N MET A 530 -3.96 37.51 -17.49
CA MET A 530 -3.87 36.86 -16.17
C MET A 530 -5.24 36.42 -15.65
N ALA A 531 -6.27 36.41 -16.51
CA ALA A 531 -7.62 36.03 -16.11
C ALA A 531 -7.63 34.55 -15.71
N LEU A 532 -8.11 34.29 -14.49
CA LEU A 532 -8.27 32.98 -13.89
C LEU A 532 -9.68 32.89 -13.31
N ASP A 533 -10.26 31.69 -13.29
CA ASP A 533 -11.45 31.46 -12.48
C ASP A 533 -11.14 31.66 -10.99
N GLU A 534 -12.17 31.96 -10.21
CA GLU A 534 -12.00 32.32 -8.80
C GLU A 534 -11.37 31.19 -7.98
N SER A 535 -11.71 29.94 -8.27
CA SER A 535 -11.21 28.79 -7.52
C SER A 535 -9.70 28.60 -7.75
N THR A 536 -9.24 28.68 -8.99
CA THR A 536 -7.82 28.59 -9.35
C THR A 536 -7.03 29.75 -8.76
N ARG A 537 -7.59 30.97 -8.82
CA ARG A 537 -6.96 32.15 -8.20
C ARG A 537 -6.77 31.97 -6.69
N LEU A 538 -7.82 31.57 -5.97
CA LEU A 538 -7.77 31.33 -4.53
C LEU A 538 -6.79 30.21 -4.15
N ALA A 539 -6.70 29.16 -4.96
CA ALA A 539 -5.74 28.08 -4.75
C ALA A 539 -4.29 28.56 -4.90
N ILE A 540 -4.00 29.35 -5.94
CA ILE A 540 -2.67 29.97 -6.15
C ILE A 540 -2.36 30.96 -5.03
N ASP A 541 -3.33 31.75 -4.59
CA ASP A 541 -3.17 32.71 -3.49
C ASP A 541 -2.80 32.00 -2.18
N ARG A 542 -3.54 30.94 -1.82
CA ARG A 542 -3.25 30.14 -0.62
C ARG A 542 -1.88 29.46 -0.71
N ALA A 543 -1.52 28.93 -1.87
CA ALA A 543 -0.20 28.33 -2.07
C ALA A 543 0.91 29.39 -1.94
N TYR A 544 0.70 30.57 -2.52
CA TYR A 544 1.63 31.70 -2.41
C TYR A 544 1.87 32.07 -0.94
N ASP A 545 0.81 32.24 -0.15
CA ASP A 545 0.94 32.68 1.25
C ASP A 545 1.71 31.66 2.09
N ASN A 546 1.42 30.36 1.90
CA ASN A 546 2.12 29.29 2.59
C ASN A 546 3.61 29.23 2.21
N ILE A 547 3.91 29.31 0.91
CA ILE A 547 5.29 29.24 0.41
C ILE A 547 6.07 30.50 0.83
N TYR A 548 5.44 31.68 0.77
CA TYR A 548 6.04 32.94 1.20
C TYR A 548 6.37 32.89 2.69
N LYS A 549 5.41 32.51 3.54
CA LYS A 549 5.62 32.39 4.98
C LYS A 549 6.80 31.49 5.32
N PHE A 550 6.93 30.35 4.62
CA PHE A 550 8.03 29.42 4.85
C PHE A 550 9.38 29.97 4.39
N HIS A 551 9.48 30.54 3.19
CA HIS A 551 10.75 31.06 2.68
C HIS A 551 11.19 32.36 3.36
N ASP A 552 10.24 33.20 3.78
CA ASP A 552 10.53 34.41 4.58
C ASP A 552 11.11 34.05 5.94
N ALA A 553 10.60 32.98 6.58
CA ALA A 553 11.11 32.47 7.85
C ALA A 553 12.55 31.92 7.77
N GLN A 554 13.02 31.53 6.57
CA GLN A 554 14.40 31.09 6.35
C GLN A 554 15.39 32.26 6.21
N TYR A 555 14.89 33.47 5.93
CA TYR A 555 15.74 34.61 5.64
C TYR A 555 16.26 35.26 6.93
N ASP A 556 17.48 34.87 7.32
CA ASP A 556 18.22 35.54 8.39
C ASP A 556 18.68 36.93 7.91
N ARG A 557 17.99 37.96 8.42
CA ARG A 557 18.27 39.37 8.12
C ARG A 557 19.44 39.93 8.96
N SER A 558 19.94 39.17 9.93
CA SER A 558 21.06 39.58 10.76
C SER A 558 22.40 39.42 10.03
N THR A 559 23.36 40.28 10.36
CA THR A 559 24.75 40.10 9.92
C THR A 559 25.48 39.34 11.00
N LEU A 560 26.07 38.20 10.67
CA LEU A 560 26.97 37.49 11.57
C LEU A 560 28.23 38.35 11.71
N VAL A 561 28.60 38.70 12.93
CA VAL A 561 29.84 39.42 13.25
C VAL A 561 30.52 38.67 14.39
N VAL A 562 31.78 38.28 14.18
CA VAL A 562 32.58 37.51 15.14
C VAL A 562 33.97 38.11 15.21
N GLU A 563 34.38 38.59 16.37
CA GLU A 563 35.78 38.92 16.64
C GLU A 563 36.52 37.63 17.01
N THR A 564 37.41 37.18 16.13
CA THR A 564 38.11 35.89 16.28
C THR A 564 39.33 35.99 17.19
N MET A 565 39.93 37.19 17.23
CA MET A 565 40.97 37.61 18.18
C MET A 565 40.92 39.15 18.25
N PRO A 566 41.49 39.78 19.28
CA PRO A 566 41.44 41.23 19.45
C PRO A 566 41.85 42.00 18.18
N GLY A 567 40.94 42.81 17.65
CA GLY A 567 41.11 43.59 16.43
C GLY A 567 40.81 42.88 15.12
N VAL A 568 40.45 41.58 15.13
CA VAL A 568 40.16 40.79 13.92
C VAL A 568 38.69 40.39 13.90
N VAL A 569 37.88 41.24 13.26
CA VAL A 569 36.44 41.06 13.12
C VAL A 569 36.11 40.43 11.77
N CYS A 570 35.53 39.23 11.80
CA CYS A 570 34.97 38.56 10.64
C CYS A 570 33.46 38.83 10.58
N SER A 571 32.91 39.06 9.38
CA SER A 571 31.46 39.21 9.20
C SER A 571 30.92 38.43 8.00
N ARG A 572 29.65 38.04 8.07
CA ARG A 572 28.91 37.40 6.97
C ARG A 572 27.51 38.00 6.89
N PHE A 573 27.17 38.53 5.72
CA PHE A 573 25.83 39.03 5.40
C PHE A 573 25.39 38.50 4.04
N SER A 574 24.08 38.37 3.86
CA SER A 574 23.47 37.93 2.61
C SER A 574 23.28 39.10 1.64
N ARG A 575 23.48 38.84 0.34
CA ARG A 575 23.12 39.75 -0.75
C ARG A 575 22.36 38.96 -1.82
N PRO A 576 21.22 39.47 -2.31
CA PRO A 576 20.51 38.80 -3.41
C PRO A 576 21.36 38.80 -4.66
N ILE A 577 21.18 37.75 -5.45
CA ILE A 577 21.61 37.77 -6.85
C ILE A 577 20.74 38.79 -7.58
N GLU A 578 21.36 39.70 -8.33
CA GLU A 578 20.65 40.84 -8.90
C GLU A 578 19.60 40.43 -9.93
N ARG A 579 19.96 39.50 -10.83
CA ARG A 579 19.09 39.06 -11.93
C ARG A 579 18.97 37.55 -11.95
N VAL A 580 17.75 37.03 -11.88
CA VAL A 580 17.47 35.59 -11.87
C VAL A 580 16.51 35.19 -12.98
N GLY A 581 16.86 34.12 -13.69
CA GLY A 581 16.04 33.49 -14.71
C GLY A 581 15.40 32.22 -14.17
N LEU A 582 14.09 32.13 -14.24
CA LEU A 582 13.30 31.05 -13.65
C LEU A 582 12.63 30.27 -14.78
N TYR A 583 13.19 29.12 -15.12
CA TYR A 583 12.60 28.25 -16.13
C TYR A 583 11.47 27.42 -15.51
N VAL A 584 10.27 27.54 -16.08
CA VAL A 584 9.09 26.78 -15.69
C VAL A 584 8.75 25.85 -16.85
N PRO A 585 8.75 24.52 -16.65
CA PRO A 585 8.38 23.59 -17.71
C PRO A 585 6.93 23.77 -18.12
N GLY A 586 6.66 23.49 -19.40
CA GLY A 586 5.32 23.44 -19.97
C GLY A 586 5.26 22.43 -21.11
N GLY A 587 4.25 22.56 -21.98
CA GLY A 587 4.00 21.63 -23.10
C GLY A 587 2.84 20.69 -22.78
N THR A 588 3.12 19.52 -22.19
CA THR A 588 2.10 18.51 -21.88
C THR A 588 1.32 18.79 -20.58
N ALA A 589 1.85 19.66 -19.70
CA ALA A 589 1.22 20.06 -18.45
C ALA A 589 1.55 21.51 -18.11
N ILE A 590 0.64 22.17 -17.39
CA ILE A 590 0.79 23.55 -16.87
C ILE A 590 1.26 23.47 -15.40
N LEU A 591 2.36 24.13 -15.05
CA LEU A 591 3.05 23.95 -13.75
C LEU A 591 3.20 25.26 -12.93
N PRO A 592 2.10 25.89 -12.46
CA PRO A 592 2.16 27.11 -11.65
C PRO A 592 2.81 26.91 -10.29
N SER A 593 2.79 25.68 -9.76
CA SER A 593 3.53 25.31 -8.54
C SER A 593 5.04 25.54 -8.68
N THR A 594 5.62 25.24 -9.85
CA THR A 594 7.05 25.50 -10.11
C THR A 594 7.32 26.99 -10.19
N ALA A 595 6.42 27.77 -10.78
CA ALA A 595 6.55 29.23 -10.82
C ALA A 595 6.55 29.83 -9.40
N LEU A 596 5.68 29.36 -8.52
CA LEU A 596 5.63 29.78 -7.11
C LEU A 596 6.92 29.41 -6.37
N MET A 597 7.36 28.15 -6.48
CA MET A 597 8.55 27.64 -5.79
C MET A 597 9.87 28.30 -6.24
N LEU A 598 9.89 28.92 -7.42
CA LEU A 598 11.05 29.66 -7.92
C LEU A 598 10.92 31.16 -7.65
N GLY A 599 9.76 31.74 -7.92
CA GLY A 599 9.53 33.18 -7.87
C GLY A 599 9.46 33.74 -6.46
N ILE A 600 8.83 33.01 -5.54
CA ILE A 600 8.66 33.46 -4.15
C ILE A 600 10.00 33.60 -3.42
N PRO A 601 10.90 32.58 -3.40
CA PRO A 601 12.21 32.77 -2.77
C PRO A 601 13.06 33.85 -3.45
N ALA A 602 12.94 34.05 -4.77
CA ALA A 602 13.61 35.15 -5.46
C ALA A 602 13.11 36.53 -4.99
N LYS A 603 11.78 36.67 -4.79
CA LYS A 603 11.15 37.86 -4.22
C LYS A 603 11.62 38.09 -2.78
N VAL A 604 11.56 37.05 -1.94
CA VAL A 604 11.98 37.12 -0.52
C VAL A 604 13.46 37.51 -0.39
N ALA A 605 14.32 36.95 -1.23
CA ALA A 605 15.74 37.30 -1.25
C ALA A 605 15.98 38.78 -1.63
N GLY A 606 15.06 39.39 -2.40
CA GLY A 606 15.19 40.75 -2.92
C GLY A 606 15.92 40.82 -4.26
N CYS A 607 15.82 39.79 -5.09
CA CYS A 607 16.35 39.82 -6.46
C CYS A 607 15.67 40.96 -7.24
N LYS A 608 16.47 41.89 -7.80
CA LYS A 608 15.93 43.09 -8.46
C LYS A 608 15.23 42.78 -9.78
N GLN A 609 15.74 41.79 -10.52
CA GLN A 609 15.20 41.40 -11.81
C GLN A 609 14.87 39.92 -11.83
N ILE A 610 13.57 39.60 -11.83
CA ILE A 610 13.06 38.24 -11.97
C ILE A 610 12.50 38.08 -13.38
N VAL A 611 12.94 37.04 -14.08
CA VAL A 611 12.55 36.74 -15.47
C VAL A 611 12.09 35.30 -15.53
N PHE A 612 10.84 35.07 -15.92
CA PHE A 612 10.36 33.71 -16.18
C PHE A 612 10.65 33.29 -17.60
N ALA A 613 10.85 31.99 -17.83
CA ALA A 613 10.77 31.40 -19.16
C ALA A 613 9.87 30.18 -19.12
N SER A 614 8.87 30.14 -19.99
CA SER A 614 7.91 29.06 -20.14
C SER A 614 7.48 28.97 -21.60
N PRO A 615 7.34 27.77 -22.19
CA PRO A 615 6.81 27.66 -23.55
C PRO A 615 5.38 28.24 -23.61
N PRO A 616 5.00 28.86 -24.74
CA PRO A 616 3.66 29.43 -24.93
C PRO A 616 2.60 28.33 -25.07
N ARG A 617 1.33 28.72 -24.94
CA ARG A 617 0.19 27.90 -25.37
C ARG A 617 0.19 27.74 -26.90
N LYS A 618 -0.59 26.79 -27.42
CA LYS A 618 -0.67 26.50 -28.87
C LYS A 618 -1.21 27.66 -29.71
N ASP A 619 -1.92 28.58 -29.08
CA ASP A 619 -2.40 29.83 -29.67
C ASP A 619 -1.36 30.98 -29.60
N GLY A 620 -0.18 30.74 -29.00
CA GLY A 620 0.88 31.73 -28.84
C GLY A 620 0.78 32.61 -27.60
N THR A 621 -0.27 32.44 -26.81
CA THR A 621 -0.45 33.20 -25.58
C THR A 621 0.43 32.66 -24.44
N ALA A 622 0.70 33.52 -23.46
CA ALA A 622 1.24 33.05 -22.18
C ALA A 622 0.23 32.15 -21.48
N VAL A 623 0.71 31.36 -20.52
CA VAL A 623 -0.15 30.62 -19.60
C VAL A 623 -0.62 31.58 -18.48
N PRO A 624 -1.92 31.95 -18.39
CA PRO A 624 -2.47 32.84 -17.37
C PRO A 624 -2.00 32.55 -15.94
N GLU A 625 -1.93 31.29 -15.54
CA GLU A 625 -1.52 30.88 -14.20
C GLU A 625 -0.05 31.26 -13.93
N ILE A 626 0.81 31.13 -14.94
CA ILE A 626 2.23 31.53 -14.85
C ILE A 626 2.35 33.05 -14.85
N LEU A 627 1.57 33.74 -15.67
CA LEU A 627 1.59 35.20 -15.75
C LEU A 627 1.06 35.85 -14.46
N TYR A 628 0.03 35.25 -13.85
CA TYR A 628 -0.51 35.65 -12.55
C TYR A 628 0.53 35.48 -11.43
N VAL A 629 1.23 34.33 -11.39
CA VAL A 629 2.32 34.12 -10.43
C VAL A 629 3.47 35.10 -10.68
N ALA A 630 3.86 35.31 -11.94
CA ALA A 630 4.89 36.26 -12.33
C ALA A 630 4.56 37.68 -11.86
N HIS A 631 3.29 38.10 -11.98
CA HIS A 631 2.79 39.36 -11.42
C HIS A 631 2.95 39.41 -9.90
N LYS A 632 2.46 38.40 -9.15
CA LYS A 632 2.54 38.39 -7.68
C LYS A 632 3.97 38.47 -7.15
N VAL A 633 4.91 37.82 -7.82
CA VAL A 633 6.32 37.83 -7.38
C VAL A 633 7.09 39.06 -7.85
N GLY A 634 6.51 39.90 -8.72
CA GLY A 634 7.16 41.12 -9.25
C GLY A 634 8.15 40.82 -10.37
N ALA A 635 7.86 39.82 -11.21
CA ALA A 635 8.67 39.53 -12.38
C ALA A 635 8.61 40.65 -13.41
N SER A 636 9.76 40.95 -14.00
CA SER A 636 9.92 42.00 -15.01
C SER A 636 9.46 41.55 -16.40
N LYS A 637 9.69 40.27 -16.75
CA LYS A 637 9.36 39.69 -18.05
C LYS A 637 9.05 38.20 -17.94
N VAL A 638 8.26 37.71 -18.89
CA VAL A 638 8.05 36.29 -19.18
C VAL A 638 8.48 36.02 -20.62
N VAL A 639 9.45 35.14 -20.79
CA VAL A 639 9.94 34.64 -22.09
C VAL A 639 9.05 33.48 -22.53
N LEU A 640 8.47 33.60 -23.72
CA LEU A 640 7.59 32.62 -24.36
C LEU A 640 8.41 31.61 -25.17
N ALA A 641 9.23 30.85 -24.46
CA ALA A 641 10.06 29.80 -25.05
C ALA A 641 10.32 28.68 -24.04
N GLY A 642 10.37 27.44 -24.52
CA GLY A 642 10.84 26.28 -23.77
C GLY A 642 12.27 25.87 -24.11
N GLY A 643 12.70 24.72 -23.62
CA GLY A 643 13.89 24.01 -24.12
C GLY A 643 15.23 24.72 -23.89
N SER A 644 16.24 24.31 -24.67
CA SER A 644 17.58 24.88 -24.59
C SER A 644 17.66 26.33 -25.11
N GLN A 645 16.76 26.71 -26.02
CA GLN A 645 16.67 28.06 -26.56
C GLN A 645 16.27 29.09 -25.48
N ALA A 646 15.35 28.74 -24.58
CA ALA A 646 14.98 29.59 -23.45
C ALA A 646 16.14 29.77 -22.46
N VAL A 647 16.87 28.68 -22.16
CA VAL A 647 18.05 28.75 -21.29
C VAL A 647 19.15 29.62 -21.90
N ALA A 648 19.39 29.50 -23.21
CA ALA A 648 20.35 30.35 -23.92
C ALA A 648 19.95 31.83 -23.87
N ALA A 649 18.67 32.14 -24.09
CA ALA A 649 18.17 33.51 -24.03
C ALA A 649 18.34 34.13 -22.64
N LEU A 650 18.05 33.39 -21.56
CA LEU A 650 18.30 33.84 -20.20
C LEU A 650 19.81 34.02 -19.91
N ALA A 651 20.66 33.11 -20.39
CA ALA A 651 22.08 33.11 -20.06
C ALA A 651 22.90 34.17 -20.82
N TYR A 652 22.60 34.38 -22.09
CA TYR A 652 23.33 35.30 -22.96
C TYR A 652 22.65 36.65 -23.09
N GLY A 653 21.34 36.71 -22.84
CA GLY A 653 20.51 37.84 -23.21
C GLY A 653 20.24 37.86 -24.72
N THR A 654 19.20 38.59 -25.09
CA THR A 654 18.85 38.96 -26.47
C THR A 654 18.44 40.43 -26.48
N GLU A 655 17.97 40.94 -27.61
CA GLU A 655 17.44 42.30 -27.75
C GLU A 655 16.30 42.55 -26.75
N SER A 656 15.42 41.56 -26.54
CA SER A 656 14.27 41.68 -25.64
C SER A 656 14.40 40.88 -24.33
N VAL A 657 15.23 39.84 -24.27
CA VAL A 657 15.45 39.02 -23.07
C VAL A 657 16.67 39.53 -22.31
N PRO A 658 16.53 40.02 -21.06
CA PRO A 658 17.67 40.43 -20.27
C PRO A 658 18.55 39.23 -19.87
N LYS A 659 19.87 39.40 -19.97
CA LYS A 659 20.83 38.45 -19.40
C LYS A 659 20.65 38.37 -17.88
N VAL A 660 20.60 37.14 -17.35
CA VAL A 660 20.54 36.89 -15.90
C VAL A 660 21.86 36.38 -15.34
N ASP A 661 22.00 36.40 -14.02
CA ASP A 661 23.19 35.96 -13.29
C ASP A 661 23.06 34.53 -12.75
N LYS A 662 21.82 34.07 -12.53
CA LYS A 662 21.53 32.68 -12.15
C LYS A 662 20.26 32.17 -12.81
N ILE A 663 20.32 30.95 -13.34
CA ILE A 663 19.17 30.26 -13.92
C ILE A 663 18.75 29.11 -13.00
N CYS A 664 17.49 29.09 -12.60
CA CYS A 664 16.90 28.05 -11.75
C CYS A 664 15.73 27.35 -12.45
N GLY A 665 15.24 26.28 -11.84
CA GLY A 665 14.06 25.55 -12.28
C GLY A 665 14.33 24.17 -12.87
N PRO A 666 13.36 23.26 -12.81
CA PRO A 666 13.45 21.92 -13.39
C PRO A 666 13.32 21.97 -14.92
N GLY A 667 13.57 20.85 -15.60
CA GLY A 667 13.36 20.75 -17.03
C GLY A 667 13.69 19.36 -17.57
N ASN A 668 13.36 19.13 -18.84
CA ASN A 668 13.76 17.90 -19.53
C ASN A 668 15.30 17.84 -19.70
N GLN A 669 15.80 16.74 -20.26
CA GLN A 669 17.24 16.52 -20.43
C GLN A 669 17.94 17.61 -21.27
N TYR A 670 17.25 18.22 -22.24
CA TYR A 670 17.79 19.33 -23.05
C TYR A 670 17.95 20.62 -22.25
N VAL A 671 16.98 20.96 -21.40
CA VAL A 671 17.03 22.12 -20.50
C VAL A 671 18.16 21.94 -19.48
N THR A 672 18.27 20.75 -18.88
CA THR A 672 19.32 20.43 -17.92
C THR A 672 20.71 20.52 -18.56
N ALA A 673 20.89 19.92 -19.74
CA ALA A 673 22.14 20.01 -20.49
C ALA A 673 22.48 21.46 -20.86
N ALA A 674 21.51 22.26 -21.30
CA ALA A 674 21.74 23.68 -21.59
C ALA A 674 22.20 24.46 -20.35
N LYS A 675 21.61 24.20 -19.17
CA LYS A 675 22.05 24.81 -17.90
C LYS A 675 23.49 24.41 -17.55
N MET A 676 23.86 23.16 -17.80
CA MET A 676 25.25 22.70 -17.62
C MET A 676 26.22 23.40 -18.60
N VAL A 677 25.85 23.56 -19.87
CA VAL A 677 26.68 24.25 -20.88
C VAL A 677 26.98 25.69 -20.44
N VAL A 678 25.96 26.45 -20.02
CA VAL A 678 26.15 27.87 -19.67
C VAL A 678 26.96 28.05 -18.39
N GLN A 679 26.92 27.08 -17.47
CA GLN A 679 27.71 27.10 -16.25
C GLN A 679 29.21 26.82 -16.52
N VAL A 680 29.53 25.95 -17.49
CA VAL A 680 30.93 25.61 -17.85
C VAL A 680 31.55 26.65 -18.79
N SER A 681 30.75 27.22 -19.70
CA SER A 681 31.22 28.18 -20.71
C SER A 681 31.67 29.53 -20.12
N SER A 682 31.42 29.78 -18.83
CA SER A 682 31.87 30.99 -18.12
C SER A 682 33.37 30.96 -17.75
N TYR A 683 34.03 29.80 -17.82
CA TYR A 683 35.43 29.60 -17.41
C TYR A 683 36.47 29.74 -18.54
N HIS A 684 36.07 29.96 -19.79
CA HIS A 684 37.01 30.07 -20.93
C HIS A 684 37.23 31.50 -21.43
N ASN A 685 36.59 32.50 -20.83
CA ASN A 685 36.74 33.92 -21.19
C ASN A 685 37.12 34.80 -19.97
N LEU A 686 37.78 34.23 -18.96
CA LEU A 686 38.42 34.97 -17.87
C LEU A 686 39.92 34.65 -17.85
#